data_AF-A0A3R6RQ02-F1
#
_entry.id   AF-A0A3R6RQ02-F1
#
_cell.length_a   1.000
_cell.length_b   1.000
_cell.length_c   1.000
_cell.angle_alpha   90.00
_cell.angle_beta   90.00
_cell.angle_gamma   90.00
#
_symmetry.space_group_name_H-M   'P 1'
#
loop_
_entity.id
_entity.type
_entity.pdbx_description
1 polymer ?
#
loop_
_entity_poly.entity_id
_entity_poly.type
_entity_poly.pdbx_seq_one_letter_code
_entity_poly.pdbx_strand_id
1 'polypeptide(L)'
;MRNATILCYCLIALGAFTINAQETNSLGMQFARIPAGSFHMGSHGQGEDYDEAPIHPVTITKPFLMGTTEVTNAQYEQFDPSHKELRGKYGLSKEDDEAVIFVNYREAEAFCKWLSEKEGKTYRLPTEAEWEYACRAGSYWNFWMDDGLHAVYHKNQQNVWGTDSTISLKVGKTPANPFGLYDMHGNVEEWCCDWYGPYEAFPQTDPVGRADGLYKVTRGGSHSTPERFLRSANRLAMIPEDKHWLTGFRVVQADMPQTRPLPAIEPASQENISQQKYNWGTPLKTPFFAEPLVYVKTPDCSSGVPFYKHNHCPAVSWCDNGDLLAIWFTCDEESGREMVILESRLKQGTAEWSEPREFFRVPDRNVTGSSLLNNDGTLIHMNGVEAAGTWETLAMVMRTSKDNGATWSRPHLVAPEHARRHQVIAGSSKTKEGWLIQAADATPRSNGGTALHLSKDNGLTWEDMGKTNPGTFEAGASGGTIAGIHAGVVQLSDGRLMALGRGDGIVDKDGLERMPMSLSEDNGRTWTYSASEFPPIDGGQRLVLMRLKEGPLLLVSFTNHPFRLKNGLNGMTFKDKNGREYTGYGMYAALSFDEGKTWPVKKLLTDGKSRFMDGGAWTGFFDMDQTHAEPRGYLAATQTPNQIIHLLSSRNHYRFNLQWLVENTDFQGKIK
;
A
#
# COMPACT_ATOMS: atom_id res chain seq x y z
N MET A 1 -82.39 -4.68 14.82
CA MET A 1 -81.20 -3.87 14.48
C MET A 1 -80.16 -4.13 15.58
N ARG A 2 -79.49 -5.29 15.58
CA ARG A 2 -78.15 -5.56 14.98
C ARG A 2 -77.12 -4.46 15.29
N ASN A 3 -76.24 -4.71 16.24
CA ASN A 3 -74.80 -4.77 15.99
C ASN A 3 -74.09 -5.57 17.10
N ALA A 4 -73.31 -6.54 16.65
CA ALA A 4 -72.65 -7.55 17.44
C ALA A 4 -71.25 -7.08 17.83
N THR A 5 -70.88 -7.32 19.09
CA THR A 5 -69.51 -7.20 19.59
C THR A 5 -68.71 -8.40 19.10
N ILE A 6 -67.83 -8.20 18.12
CA ILE A 6 -66.83 -9.19 17.71
C ILE A 6 -65.55 -8.89 18.49
N LEU A 7 -65.26 -9.74 19.47
CA LEU A 7 -63.98 -9.82 20.15
C LEU A 7 -63.02 -10.57 19.20
N CYS A 8 -62.18 -9.84 18.46
CA CYS A 8 -61.14 -10.45 17.64
C CYS A 8 -59.93 -10.72 18.53
N TYR A 9 -59.76 -11.97 18.95
CA TYR A 9 -58.50 -12.48 19.49
C TYR A 9 -57.44 -12.37 18.39
N CYS A 10 -56.55 -11.38 18.48
CA CYS A 10 -55.27 -11.45 17.76
C CYS A 10 -54.46 -12.58 18.41
N LEU A 11 -54.43 -13.73 17.74
CA LEU A 11 -53.41 -14.75 17.97
C LEU A 11 -52.04 -14.08 17.80
N ILE A 12 -51.37 -13.83 18.92
CA ILE A 12 -49.92 -13.72 18.94
C ILE A 12 -49.43 -15.10 18.51
N ALA A 13 -49.08 -15.24 17.23
CA ALA A 13 -48.25 -16.34 16.79
C ALA A 13 -46.92 -16.18 17.54
N LEU A 14 -46.79 -16.88 18.67
CA LEU A 14 -45.48 -17.24 19.19
C LEU A 14 -44.78 -17.96 18.05
N GLY A 15 -43.90 -17.24 17.35
CA GLY A 15 -42.93 -17.86 16.47
C GLY A 15 -42.16 -18.85 17.33
N ALA A 16 -42.44 -20.13 17.13
CA ALA A 16 -41.61 -21.19 17.66
C ALA A 16 -40.19 -20.88 17.18
N PHE A 17 -39.27 -20.65 18.12
CA PHE A 17 -37.86 -20.81 17.87
C PHE A 17 -37.71 -22.26 17.40
N THR A 18 -37.78 -22.48 16.09
CA THR A 18 -37.40 -23.75 15.50
C THR A 18 -35.94 -23.91 15.83
N ILE A 19 -35.64 -24.83 16.75
CA ILE A 19 -34.29 -25.35 16.97
C ILE A 19 -33.79 -25.74 15.57
N ASN A 20 -32.90 -24.93 14.99
CA ASN A 20 -32.25 -25.26 13.74
C ASN A 20 -31.51 -26.58 13.99
N ALA A 21 -32.00 -27.68 13.42
CA ALA A 21 -31.33 -28.97 13.53
C ALA A 21 -29.92 -28.80 12.95
N GLN A 22 -28.90 -28.88 13.81
CA GLN A 22 -27.51 -28.82 13.39
C GLN A 22 -27.16 -30.15 12.72
N GLU A 23 -26.80 -30.09 11.45
CA GLU A 23 -26.23 -31.22 10.72
C GLU A 23 -24.72 -31.24 10.95
N THR A 24 -24.15 -32.42 11.23
CA THR A 24 -22.70 -32.60 11.37
C THR A 24 -22.16 -33.38 10.17
N ASN A 25 -21.13 -32.86 9.50
CA ASN A 25 -20.52 -33.52 8.35
C ASN A 25 -19.40 -34.52 8.75
N SER A 26 -18.73 -35.12 7.77
CA SER A 26 -17.68 -36.12 8.00
C SER A 26 -16.41 -35.58 8.66
N LEU A 27 -16.22 -34.26 8.71
CA LEU A 27 -15.11 -33.59 9.40
C LEU A 27 -15.49 -33.13 10.81
N GLY A 28 -16.73 -33.36 11.26
CA GLY A 28 -17.23 -32.85 12.53
C GLY A 28 -17.67 -31.38 12.49
N MET A 29 -17.79 -30.78 11.30
CA MET A 29 -18.32 -29.41 11.15
C MET A 29 -19.83 -29.42 11.39
N GLN A 30 -20.31 -28.48 12.22
CA GLN A 30 -21.74 -28.26 12.43
C GLN A 30 -22.26 -27.21 11.45
N PHE A 31 -23.45 -27.44 10.91
CA PHE A 31 -24.11 -26.54 9.97
C PHE A 31 -25.44 -26.05 10.49
N ALA A 32 -25.68 -24.74 10.37
CA ALA A 32 -26.96 -24.12 10.60
C ALA A 32 -27.71 -23.94 9.27
N ARG A 33 -29.02 -24.20 9.30
CA ARG A 33 -29.89 -23.94 8.15
C ARG A 33 -30.27 -22.46 8.10
N ILE A 34 -29.81 -21.78 7.07
CA ILE A 34 -30.13 -20.39 6.80
C ILE A 34 -31.40 -20.35 5.93
N PRO A 35 -32.50 -19.72 6.37
CA PRO A 35 -33.74 -19.70 5.63
C PRO A 35 -33.65 -18.78 4.41
N ALA A 36 -34.38 -19.12 3.33
CA ALA A 36 -34.64 -18.17 2.25
C ALA A 36 -35.33 -16.91 2.81
N GLY A 37 -35.06 -15.75 2.23
CA GLY A 37 -35.57 -14.48 2.73
C GLY A 37 -35.11 -13.29 1.91
N SER A 38 -35.35 -12.08 2.42
CA SER A 38 -34.90 -10.85 1.80
C SER A 38 -34.41 -9.88 2.84
N PHE A 39 -33.41 -9.08 2.49
CA PHE A 39 -32.82 -8.08 3.36
C PHE A 39 -32.32 -6.89 2.53
N HIS A 40 -31.88 -5.83 3.21
CA HIS A 40 -31.19 -4.72 2.59
C HIS A 40 -29.70 -4.86 2.85
N MET A 41 -28.92 -4.95 1.77
CA MET A 41 -27.47 -5.13 1.80
C MET A 41 -26.77 -3.78 1.72
N GLY A 42 -25.67 -3.62 2.46
CA GLY A 42 -24.85 -2.40 2.49
C GLY A 42 -25.23 -1.41 3.58
N SER A 43 -24.69 -0.18 3.47
CA SER A 43 -24.91 0.92 4.40
C SER A 43 -24.99 2.28 3.68
N HIS A 44 -25.11 3.37 4.45
CA HIS A 44 -25.13 4.73 3.92
C HIS A 44 -23.80 5.20 3.29
N GLY A 45 -22.72 4.42 3.47
CA GLY A 45 -21.40 4.66 2.90
C GLY A 45 -20.86 6.08 3.10
N GLN A 46 -20.69 6.49 4.35
CA GLN A 46 -20.14 7.79 4.69
C GLN A 46 -18.63 7.68 4.97
N GLY A 47 -17.85 8.66 4.49
CA GLY A 47 -16.41 8.70 4.76
C GLY A 47 -15.67 7.47 4.22
N GLU A 48 -14.91 6.79 5.08
CA GLU A 48 -14.14 5.58 4.75
C GLU A 48 -15.03 4.41 4.29
N ASP A 49 -16.31 4.38 4.69
CA ASP A 49 -17.24 3.27 4.42
C ASP A 49 -17.97 3.39 3.06
N TYR A 50 -17.55 4.31 2.18
CA TYR A 50 -18.27 4.67 0.95
C TYR A 50 -18.56 3.50 0.00
N ASP A 51 -17.77 2.44 0.07
CA ASP A 51 -17.88 1.25 -0.77
C ASP A 51 -18.96 0.25 -0.31
N GLU A 52 -19.57 0.50 0.86
CA GLU A 52 -20.76 -0.19 1.36
C GLU A 52 -22.06 0.36 0.78
N ALA A 53 -21.99 1.48 0.05
CA ALA A 53 -23.14 2.12 -0.59
C ALA A 53 -23.29 1.70 -2.07
N PRO A 54 -24.51 1.77 -2.62
CA PRO A 54 -25.77 2.07 -1.92
C PRO A 54 -26.37 0.86 -1.19
N ILE A 55 -27.21 1.15 -0.19
CA ILE A 55 -28.14 0.16 0.36
C ILE A 55 -29.08 -0.30 -0.76
N HIS A 56 -29.21 -1.61 -0.96
CA HIS A 56 -30.06 -2.17 -2.02
C HIS A 56 -30.78 -3.45 -1.56
N PRO A 57 -31.97 -3.76 -2.12
CA PRO A 57 -32.71 -4.98 -1.76
C PRO A 57 -32.06 -6.23 -2.35
N VAL A 58 -31.91 -7.27 -1.53
CA VAL A 58 -31.42 -8.58 -1.96
C VAL A 58 -32.39 -9.67 -1.50
N THR A 59 -32.72 -10.59 -2.41
CA THR A 59 -33.54 -11.77 -2.12
C THR A 59 -32.68 -13.04 -2.26
N ILE A 60 -32.64 -13.85 -1.20
CA ILE A 60 -32.11 -15.21 -1.19
C ILE A 60 -33.29 -16.18 -1.37
N THR A 61 -33.39 -16.83 -2.52
CA THR A 61 -34.58 -17.62 -2.90
C THR A 61 -34.59 -19.03 -2.34
N LYS A 62 -33.42 -19.57 -2.02
CA LYS A 62 -33.27 -20.94 -1.52
C LYS A 62 -32.57 -20.95 -0.16
N PRO A 63 -33.04 -21.78 0.79
CA PRO A 63 -32.30 -22.01 2.01
C PRO A 63 -30.98 -22.73 1.70
N PHE A 64 -29.96 -22.47 2.50
CA PHE A 64 -28.66 -23.12 2.41
C PHE A 64 -28.17 -23.51 3.81
N LEU A 65 -27.19 -24.40 3.88
CA LEU A 65 -26.51 -24.73 5.12
C LEU A 65 -25.20 -23.94 5.19
N MET A 66 -24.90 -23.32 6.34
CA MET A 66 -23.65 -22.61 6.57
C MET A 66 -22.99 -23.16 7.84
N GLY A 67 -21.66 -23.32 7.80
CA GLY A 67 -20.88 -23.71 8.97
C GLY A 67 -21.17 -22.76 10.14
N THR A 68 -21.49 -23.34 11.30
CA THR A 68 -21.84 -22.54 12.50
C THR A 68 -20.67 -21.69 12.98
N THR A 69 -19.46 -22.07 12.60
CA THR A 69 -18.19 -21.39 12.86
C THR A 69 -17.32 -21.39 11.61
N GLU A 70 -16.20 -20.70 11.68
CA GLU A 70 -15.07 -20.82 10.75
C GLU A 70 -14.49 -22.24 10.77
N VAL A 71 -13.79 -22.60 9.69
CA VAL A 71 -13.06 -23.85 9.56
C VAL A 71 -11.90 -23.86 10.57
N THR A 72 -11.75 -24.93 11.33
CA THR A 72 -10.66 -25.06 12.32
C THR A 72 -9.41 -25.68 11.72
N ASN A 73 -8.26 -25.55 12.40
CA ASN A 73 -7.02 -26.21 12.00
C ASN A 73 -7.20 -27.73 11.82
N ALA A 74 -7.83 -28.41 12.78
CA ALA A 74 -8.03 -29.87 12.68
C ALA A 74 -8.93 -30.29 11.52
N GLN A 75 -9.85 -29.42 11.07
CA GLN A 75 -10.68 -29.68 9.90
C GLN A 75 -9.88 -29.44 8.61
N TYR A 76 -9.16 -28.33 8.52
CA TYR A 76 -8.33 -27.99 7.37
C TYR A 76 -7.20 -28.99 7.14
N GLU A 77 -6.56 -29.47 8.20
CA GLU A 77 -5.45 -30.43 8.11
C GLU A 77 -5.86 -31.83 7.62
N GLN A 78 -7.16 -32.14 7.57
CA GLN A 78 -7.63 -33.35 6.87
C GLN A 78 -7.55 -33.21 5.35
N PHE A 79 -7.58 -31.98 4.84
CA PHE A 79 -7.34 -31.65 3.42
C PHE A 79 -5.85 -31.47 3.15
N ASP A 80 -5.17 -30.65 3.95
CA ASP A 80 -3.75 -30.36 3.82
C ASP A 80 -3.01 -30.51 5.16
N PRO A 81 -2.47 -31.71 5.47
CA PRO A 81 -1.74 -31.96 6.70
C PRO A 81 -0.49 -31.09 6.89
N SER A 82 0.07 -30.51 5.82
CA SER A 82 1.28 -29.68 5.90
C SER A 82 1.02 -28.33 6.55
N HIS A 83 -0.24 -27.87 6.55
CA HIS A 83 -0.64 -26.61 7.20
C HIS A 83 -0.31 -26.56 8.69
N LYS A 84 -0.17 -27.72 9.34
CA LYS A 84 0.25 -27.85 10.74
C LYS A 84 1.56 -27.13 11.06
N GLU A 85 2.44 -26.93 10.06
CA GLU A 85 3.69 -26.16 10.20
C GLU A 85 3.48 -24.66 10.46
N LEU A 86 2.31 -24.12 10.13
CA LEU A 86 1.96 -22.71 10.33
C LEU A 86 1.31 -22.43 11.70
N ARG A 87 0.92 -23.48 12.44
CA ARG A 87 0.30 -23.32 13.76
C ARG A 87 1.24 -22.61 14.72
N GLY A 88 0.70 -21.68 15.49
CA GLY A 88 1.48 -20.90 16.45
C GLY A 88 2.46 -19.92 15.81
N LYS A 89 2.47 -19.74 14.49
CA LYS A 89 3.17 -18.63 13.85
C LYS A 89 2.62 -17.33 14.44
N TYR A 90 3.53 -16.48 14.91
CA TYR A 90 3.23 -15.27 15.70
C TYR A 90 2.42 -15.51 16.99
N GLY A 91 2.42 -16.74 17.51
CA GLY A 91 1.68 -17.09 18.71
C GLY A 91 0.17 -17.25 18.51
N LEU A 92 -0.33 -17.30 17.27
CA LEU A 92 -1.75 -17.40 16.90
C LEU A 92 -2.10 -18.78 16.34
N SER A 93 -3.39 -19.16 16.41
CA SER A 93 -3.95 -20.40 15.84
C SER A 93 -3.10 -21.65 16.12
N LYS A 94 -3.00 -22.02 17.40
CA LYS A 94 -2.17 -23.14 17.88
C LYS A 94 -2.95 -24.44 18.01
N GLU A 95 -4.18 -24.35 18.50
CA GLU A 95 -4.95 -25.53 18.89
C GLU A 95 -5.82 -26.04 17.74
N ASP A 96 -6.28 -27.29 17.87
CA ASP A 96 -7.10 -28.00 16.88
C ASP A 96 -8.44 -27.30 16.58
N ASP A 97 -9.01 -26.64 17.59
CA ASP A 97 -10.31 -25.97 17.56
C ASP A 97 -10.21 -24.44 17.40
N GLU A 98 -9.05 -23.95 16.98
CA GLU A 98 -8.86 -22.57 16.55
C GLU A 98 -9.08 -22.43 15.04
N ALA A 99 -9.60 -21.27 14.62
CA ALA A 99 -9.84 -20.95 13.22
C ALA A 99 -8.54 -21.05 12.41
N VAL A 100 -8.61 -21.70 11.25
CA VAL A 100 -7.49 -21.79 10.33
C VAL A 100 -7.18 -20.40 9.77
N ILE A 101 -5.90 -20.03 9.78
CA ILE A 101 -5.38 -18.76 9.24
C ILE A 101 -4.22 -19.02 8.29
N PHE A 102 -3.70 -17.99 7.61
CA PHE A 102 -2.72 -18.12 6.52
C PHE A 102 -3.23 -19.01 5.37
N VAL A 103 -4.48 -18.81 4.98
CA VAL A 103 -5.12 -19.48 3.84
C VAL A 103 -5.50 -18.42 2.80
N ASN A 104 -4.97 -18.52 1.59
CA ASN A 104 -5.39 -17.63 0.49
C ASN A 104 -6.72 -18.10 -0.12
N TYR A 105 -7.31 -17.27 -0.98
CA TYR A 105 -8.60 -17.57 -1.61
C TYR A 105 -8.61 -18.93 -2.34
N ARG A 106 -7.53 -19.25 -3.08
CA ARG A 106 -7.45 -20.47 -3.88
C ARG A 106 -7.33 -21.72 -3.01
N GLU A 107 -6.62 -21.62 -1.89
CA GLU A 107 -6.48 -22.70 -0.90
C GLU A 107 -7.84 -22.96 -0.21
N ALA A 108 -8.59 -21.92 0.15
CA ALA A 108 -9.94 -22.04 0.72
C ALA A 108 -10.96 -22.64 -0.27
N GLU A 109 -10.90 -22.23 -1.53
CA GLU A 109 -11.72 -22.82 -2.61
C GLU A 109 -11.36 -24.30 -2.85
N ALA A 110 -10.06 -24.64 -2.81
CA ALA A 110 -9.59 -26.01 -2.96
C ALA A 110 -10.06 -26.91 -1.81
N PHE A 111 -10.07 -26.42 -0.57
CA PHE A 111 -10.66 -27.12 0.58
C PHE A 111 -12.15 -27.43 0.33
N CYS A 112 -12.92 -26.44 -0.11
CA CYS A 112 -14.35 -26.62 -0.40
C CYS A 112 -14.58 -27.65 -1.51
N LYS A 113 -13.77 -27.59 -2.58
CA LYS A 113 -13.83 -28.57 -3.68
C LYS A 113 -13.51 -29.98 -3.21
N TRP A 114 -12.44 -30.16 -2.44
CA TRP A 114 -12.06 -31.44 -1.88
C TRP A 114 -13.16 -32.01 -0.97
N LEU A 115 -13.75 -31.18 -0.10
CA LEU A 115 -14.85 -31.60 0.77
C LEU A 115 -16.08 -32.01 -0.06
N SER A 116 -16.32 -31.32 -1.18
CA SER A 116 -17.40 -31.68 -2.11
C SER A 116 -17.22 -33.06 -2.73
N GLU A 117 -16.01 -33.34 -3.21
CA GLU A 117 -15.66 -34.64 -3.77
C GLU A 117 -15.73 -35.76 -2.72
N LYS A 118 -15.28 -35.47 -1.49
CA LYS A 118 -15.29 -36.42 -0.37
C LYS A 118 -16.70 -36.85 0.04
N GLU A 119 -17.67 -35.94 0.04
CA GLU A 119 -19.03 -36.22 0.54
C GLU A 119 -20.08 -36.37 -0.55
N GLY A 120 -19.76 -36.07 -1.82
CA GLY A 120 -20.73 -36.05 -2.91
C GLY A 120 -21.81 -34.97 -2.75
N LYS A 121 -21.48 -33.87 -2.06
CA LYS A 121 -22.34 -32.70 -1.85
C LYS A 121 -21.62 -31.43 -2.32
N THR A 122 -22.34 -30.37 -2.64
CA THR A 122 -21.68 -29.11 -3.05
C THR A 122 -21.30 -28.27 -1.83
N TYR A 123 -20.00 -28.10 -1.60
CA TYR A 123 -19.42 -27.19 -0.62
C TYR A 123 -18.66 -26.05 -1.32
N ARG A 124 -18.78 -24.84 -0.78
CA ARG A 124 -18.19 -23.63 -1.34
C ARG A 124 -18.01 -22.54 -0.28
N LEU A 125 -17.29 -21.49 -0.64
CA LEU A 125 -17.33 -20.22 0.09
C LEU A 125 -18.73 -19.58 -0.03
N PRO A 126 -19.17 -18.79 0.97
CA PRO A 126 -20.39 -18.00 0.84
C PRO A 126 -20.25 -16.96 -0.27
N THR A 127 -21.36 -16.60 -0.90
CA THR A 127 -21.44 -15.32 -1.60
C THR A 127 -21.40 -14.19 -0.56
N GLU A 128 -20.95 -13.01 -0.98
CA GLU A 128 -20.91 -11.80 -0.17
C GLU A 128 -22.30 -11.49 0.42
N ALA A 129 -23.34 -11.63 -0.41
CA ALA A 129 -24.71 -11.42 0.01
C ALA A 129 -25.22 -12.48 0.99
N GLU A 130 -24.89 -13.76 0.79
CA GLU A 130 -25.22 -14.80 1.76
C GLU A 130 -24.52 -14.57 3.10
N TRP A 131 -23.26 -14.12 3.09
CA TRP A 131 -22.53 -13.81 4.31
C TRP A 131 -23.20 -12.66 5.07
N GLU A 132 -23.51 -11.54 4.42
CA GLU A 132 -24.13 -10.40 5.09
C GLU A 132 -25.55 -10.72 5.58
N TYR A 133 -26.34 -11.41 4.76
CA TYR A 133 -27.67 -11.91 5.16
C TYR A 133 -27.60 -12.80 6.40
N ALA A 134 -26.64 -13.73 6.39
CA ALA A 134 -26.43 -14.66 7.48
C ALA A 134 -25.90 -13.98 8.74
N CYS A 135 -25.02 -12.97 8.61
CA CYS A 135 -24.52 -12.15 9.70
C CYS A 135 -25.66 -11.37 10.37
N ARG A 136 -26.45 -10.63 9.57
CA ARG A 136 -27.57 -9.81 10.05
C ARG A 136 -28.66 -10.64 10.70
N ALA A 137 -28.95 -11.83 10.17
CA ALA A 137 -29.94 -12.76 10.72
C ALA A 137 -31.30 -12.10 11.06
N GLY A 138 -31.77 -11.21 10.17
CA GLY A 138 -33.03 -10.48 10.30
C GLY A 138 -32.95 -9.11 10.99
N SER A 139 -31.78 -8.72 11.49
CA SER A 139 -31.53 -7.37 12.01
C SER A 139 -31.16 -6.37 10.92
N TYR A 140 -31.21 -5.08 11.26
CA TYR A 140 -30.83 -3.96 10.39
C TYR A 140 -29.76 -3.05 11.02
N TRP A 141 -29.31 -3.38 12.23
CA TRP A 141 -28.30 -2.64 12.99
C TRP A 141 -26.90 -2.85 12.40
N ASN A 142 -25.92 -2.10 12.92
CA ASN A 142 -24.51 -2.28 12.57
C ASN A 142 -23.97 -3.66 12.95
N PHE A 143 -24.45 -4.23 14.05
CA PHE A 143 -24.13 -5.58 14.49
C PHE A 143 -25.43 -6.36 14.71
N TRP A 144 -25.42 -7.69 14.60
CA TRP A 144 -26.69 -8.44 14.57
C TRP A 144 -27.58 -8.22 15.80
N MET A 145 -26.95 -7.90 16.94
CA MET A 145 -27.59 -7.73 18.25
C MET A 145 -27.99 -6.28 18.57
N ASP A 146 -27.24 -5.28 18.10
CA ASP A 146 -27.38 -3.86 18.45
C ASP A 146 -26.53 -2.97 17.51
N ASP A 147 -26.61 -1.65 17.65
CA ASP A 147 -25.75 -0.69 16.93
C ASP A 147 -24.31 -0.62 17.49
N GLY A 148 -24.09 -1.09 18.72
CA GLY A 148 -22.77 -1.16 19.35
C GLY A 148 -22.29 -2.60 19.52
N LEU A 149 -20.98 -2.83 19.35
CA LEU A 149 -20.43 -4.18 19.54
C LEU A 149 -20.44 -4.55 21.03
N HIS A 150 -20.95 -5.73 21.35
CA HIS A 150 -20.91 -6.23 22.73
C HIS A 150 -19.49 -6.69 23.12
N ALA A 151 -19.11 -6.45 24.38
CA ALA A 151 -17.78 -6.76 24.95
C ALA A 151 -17.28 -8.20 24.69
N VAL A 152 -18.18 -9.17 24.56
CA VAL A 152 -17.84 -10.58 24.29
C VAL A 152 -17.23 -10.81 22.91
N TYR A 153 -17.42 -9.89 21.96
CA TYR A 153 -16.82 -9.94 20.62
C TYR A 153 -15.48 -9.19 20.55
N HIS A 154 -15.16 -8.36 21.55
CA HIS A 154 -13.89 -7.64 21.58
C HIS A 154 -12.75 -8.60 21.94
N LYS A 155 -11.81 -8.76 21.01
CA LYS A 155 -10.53 -9.42 21.26
C LYS A 155 -9.42 -8.39 21.39
N ASN A 156 -8.97 -7.80 20.28
CA ASN A 156 -7.91 -6.79 20.25
C ASN A 156 -8.22 -5.72 19.18
N GLN A 157 -9.40 -5.09 19.28
CA GLN A 157 -9.95 -4.23 18.21
C GLN A 157 -9.28 -2.86 18.12
N GLN A 158 -8.13 -2.82 17.46
CA GLN A 158 -7.31 -1.64 17.20
C GLN A 158 -6.42 -1.89 15.97
N ASN A 159 -5.80 -0.84 15.43
CA ASN A 159 -4.69 -1.02 14.49
C ASN A 159 -3.48 -1.54 15.27
N VAL A 160 -3.03 -2.75 14.94
CA VAL A 160 -1.95 -3.42 15.67
C VAL A 160 -0.62 -3.17 14.96
N TRP A 161 0.38 -2.75 15.73
CA TRP A 161 1.78 -2.73 15.30
C TRP A 161 2.36 -4.14 15.47
N GLY A 162 2.67 -4.81 14.37
CA GLY A 162 3.26 -6.15 14.36
C GLY A 162 2.29 -7.25 14.80
N THR A 163 2.84 -8.35 15.32
CA THR A 163 2.09 -9.60 15.56
C THR A 163 2.21 -10.11 16.99
N ASP A 164 2.55 -9.23 17.94
CA ASP A 164 2.98 -9.61 19.30
C ASP A 164 1.83 -9.95 20.26
N SER A 165 0.57 -9.89 19.80
CA SER A 165 -0.60 -10.21 20.61
C SER A 165 -0.93 -11.70 20.57
N THR A 166 -0.84 -12.39 21.71
CA THR A 166 -1.40 -13.74 21.85
C THR A 166 -2.91 -13.65 22.05
N ILE A 167 -3.68 -14.05 21.03
CA ILE A 167 -5.14 -14.01 21.05
C ILE A 167 -5.64 -15.42 20.73
N SER A 168 -6.57 -15.95 21.53
CA SER A 168 -7.20 -17.22 21.19
C SER A 168 -8.15 -17.03 20.01
N LEU A 169 -8.00 -17.88 19.01
CA LEU A 169 -8.85 -17.96 17.82
C LEU A 169 -9.81 -19.15 17.89
N LYS A 170 -10.05 -19.66 19.10
CA LYS A 170 -10.99 -20.75 19.35
C LYS A 170 -12.38 -20.35 18.86
N VAL A 171 -12.96 -21.20 18.03
CA VAL A 171 -14.25 -20.95 17.41
C VAL A 171 -15.42 -21.23 18.38
N GLY A 172 -16.59 -20.70 18.05
CA GLY A 172 -17.84 -20.89 18.78
C GLY A 172 -17.85 -20.21 20.16
N LYS A 173 -17.14 -19.09 20.32
CA LYS A 173 -16.98 -18.43 21.64
C LYS A 173 -17.86 -17.22 21.85
N THR A 174 -18.27 -16.56 20.78
CA THR A 174 -19.23 -15.48 20.88
C THR A 174 -20.67 -16.01 20.91
N PRO A 175 -21.68 -15.24 21.35
CA PRO A 175 -23.07 -15.67 21.23
C PRO A 175 -23.46 -15.93 19.78
N ALA A 176 -24.22 -17.00 19.55
CA ALA A 176 -24.80 -17.26 18.24
C ALA A 176 -25.86 -16.20 17.91
N ASN A 177 -25.89 -15.76 16.64
CA ASN A 177 -26.97 -14.95 16.13
C ASN A 177 -28.28 -15.78 15.97
N PRO A 178 -29.43 -15.17 15.63
CA PRO A 178 -30.71 -15.88 15.50
C PRO A 178 -30.73 -17.05 14.50
N PHE A 179 -29.77 -17.13 13.58
CA PHE A 179 -29.63 -18.27 12.68
C PHE A 179 -28.76 -19.40 13.24
N GLY A 180 -28.12 -19.21 14.39
CA GLY A 180 -27.27 -20.21 15.02
C GLY A 180 -25.80 -20.12 14.60
N LEU A 181 -25.38 -18.98 14.06
CA LEU A 181 -23.99 -18.74 13.63
C LEU A 181 -23.22 -17.99 14.70
N TYR A 182 -22.02 -18.48 14.99
CA TYR A 182 -21.07 -17.91 15.93
C TYR A 182 -20.03 -17.08 15.17
N ASP A 183 -19.39 -16.18 15.90
CA ASP A 183 -18.19 -15.43 15.50
C ASP A 183 -18.39 -14.57 14.25
N MET A 184 -19.63 -14.11 14.00
CA MET A 184 -19.99 -13.27 12.83
C MET A 184 -19.43 -11.83 12.88
N HIS A 185 -18.81 -11.43 13.98
CA HIS A 185 -18.25 -10.09 14.21
C HIS A 185 -16.84 -10.22 14.82
N GLY A 186 -15.87 -10.60 13.99
CA GLY A 186 -14.46 -10.77 14.35
C GLY A 186 -14.01 -12.22 14.35
N ASN A 187 -13.12 -12.57 15.30
CA ASN A 187 -12.30 -13.78 15.29
C ASN A 187 -11.31 -13.81 14.11
N VAL A 188 -11.77 -14.03 12.86
CA VAL A 188 -10.96 -13.91 11.64
C VAL A 188 -11.80 -13.29 10.51
N GLU A 189 -11.16 -12.59 9.59
CA GLU A 189 -11.79 -12.14 8.35
C GLU A 189 -12.08 -13.36 7.47
N GLU A 190 -13.20 -13.37 6.75
CA GLU A 190 -13.65 -14.55 6.02
C GLU A 190 -13.77 -14.32 4.52
N TRP A 191 -13.16 -15.22 3.74
CA TRP A 191 -13.28 -15.24 2.29
C TRP A 191 -14.73 -15.45 1.81
N CYS A 192 -15.16 -14.60 0.88
CA CYS A 192 -16.36 -14.79 0.06
C CYS A 192 -15.96 -15.14 -1.39
N CYS A 193 -16.85 -15.78 -2.16
CA CYS A 193 -16.56 -16.16 -3.55
C CYS A 193 -16.53 -14.98 -4.52
N ASP A 194 -17.10 -13.84 -4.14
CA ASP A 194 -17.31 -12.67 -4.99
C ASP A 194 -16.02 -11.91 -5.32
N TRP A 195 -15.95 -11.43 -6.57
CA TRP A 195 -15.02 -10.37 -6.93
C TRP A 195 -15.50 -9.02 -6.40
N TYR A 196 -14.60 -8.29 -5.75
CA TYR A 196 -14.89 -6.98 -5.19
C TYR A 196 -15.21 -5.95 -6.28
N GLY A 197 -16.20 -5.09 -6.01
CA GLY A 197 -16.66 -4.01 -6.89
C GLY A 197 -17.79 -3.21 -6.26
N PRO A 198 -18.18 -2.04 -6.82
CA PRO A 198 -19.21 -1.19 -6.25
C PRO A 198 -20.56 -1.90 -6.32
N TYR A 199 -21.42 -1.58 -5.37
CA TYR A 199 -22.80 -2.03 -5.37
C TYR A 199 -23.63 -1.34 -6.43
N GLU A 200 -24.68 -2.03 -6.85
CA GLU A 200 -25.67 -1.52 -7.77
C GLU A 200 -26.95 -1.21 -6.98
N ALA A 201 -27.60 -0.08 -7.26
CA ALA A 201 -28.77 0.35 -6.50
C ALA A 201 -30.04 -0.51 -6.75
N PHE A 202 -30.05 -1.34 -7.80
CA PHE A 202 -31.23 -2.10 -8.20
C PHE A 202 -31.40 -3.39 -7.37
N PRO A 203 -32.64 -3.89 -7.19
CA PRO A 203 -32.88 -5.14 -6.48
C PRO A 203 -32.18 -6.34 -7.13
N GLN A 204 -31.55 -7.19 -6.31
CA GLN A 204 -30.84 -8.39 -6.76
C GLN A 204 -31.46 -9.67 -6.18
N THR A 205 -31.40 -10.76 -6.94
CA THR A 205 -31.88 -12.08 -6.52
C THR A 205 -30.76 -13.08 -6.64
N ASP A 206 -30.40 -13.72 -5.53
CA ASP A 206 -29.28 -14.64 -5.38
C ASP A 206 -27.99 -14.14 -6.07
N PRO A 207 -27.48 -12.94 -5.72
CA PRO A 207 -26.32 -12.37 -6.39
C PRO A 207 -25.06 -13.22 -6.15
N VAL A 208 -24.19 -13.26 -7.15
CA VAL A 208 -22.91 -14.00 -7.15
C VAL A 208 -21.73 -13.07 -7.41
N GLY A 209 -21.94 -11.77 -7.18
CA GLY A 209 -20.95 -10.72 -7.38
C GLY A 209 -20.65 -10.46 -8.85
N ARG A 210 -19.46 -9.89 -9.10
CA ARG A 210 -18.98 -9.58 -10.44
C ARG A 210 -18.31 -10.79 -11.09
N ALA A 211 -18.33 -10.82 -12.42
CA ALA A 211 -17.72 -11.89 -13.21
C ALA A 211 -16.19 -11.96 -13.04
N ASP A 212 -15.56 -10.80 -12.82
CA ASP A 212 -14.12 -10.68 -12.64
C ASP A 212 -13.75 -9.43 -11.84
N GLY A 213 -12.51 -9.38 -11.34
CA GLY A 213 -11.97 -8.24 -10.60
C GLY A 213 -10.50 -8.41 -10.20
N LEU A 214 -9.97 -7.41 -9.49
CA LEU A 214 -8.60 -7.42 -8.96
C LEU A 214 -8.50 -8.09 -7.59
N TYR A 215 -9.57 -8.01 -6.79
CA TYR A 215 -9.60 -8.43 -5.39
C TYR A 215 -10.81 -9.31 -5.11
N LYS A 216 -10.66 -10.22 -4.14
CA LYS A 216 -11.77 -11.03 -3.60
C LYS A 216 -12.27 -10.41 -2.31
N VAL A 217 -13.57 -10.49 -2.09
CA VAL A 217 -14.21 -9.92 -0.90
C VAL A 217 -13.86 -10.74 0.33
N THR A 218 -13.55 -10.04 1.44
CA THR A 218 -13.55 -10.61 2.78
C THR A 218 -14.54 -9.85 3.68
N ARG A 219 -15.09 -10.54 4.67
CA ARG A 219 -16.13 -10.02 5.56
C ARG A 219 -15.85 -10.31 7.04
N GLY A 220 -16.50 -9.58 7.93
CA GLY A 220 -16.55 -9.85 9.37
C GLY A 220 -15.49 -9.19 10.25
N GLY A 221 -14.46 -8.58 9.65
CA GLY A 221 -13.31 -8.11 10.41
C GLY A 221 -12.57 -9.25 11.09
N SER A 222 -11.57 -8.96 11.92
CA SER A 222 -10.78 -9.97 12.62
C SER A 222 -10.68 -9.70 14.11
N HIS A 223 -9.86 -10.50 14.78
CA HIS A 223 -9.46 -10.27 16.16
C HIS A 223 -8.62 -9.00 16.39
N SER A 224 -8.06 -8.40 15.33
CA SER A 224 -7.11 -7.26 15.38
C SER A 224 -7.43 -6.18 14.34
N THR A 225 -8.72 -5.93 14.11
CA THR A 225 -9.21 -4.81 13.30
C THR A 225 -10.02 -3.87 14.17
N PRO A 226 -9.95 -2.55 13.98
CA PRO A 226 -10.86 -1.63 14.67
C PRO A 226 -12.34 -2.05 14.57
N GLU A 227 -13.13 -1.77 15.61
CA GLU A 227 -14.53 -2.21 15.75
C GLU A 227 -15.40 -1.90 14.51
N ARG A 228 -15.16 -0.77 13.82
CA ARG A 228 -15.91 -0.40 12.62
C ARG A 228 -15.84 -1.46 11.51
N PHE A 229 -14.75 -2.21 11.40
CA PHE A 229 -14.59 -3.26 10.39
C PHE A 229 -15.34 -4.55 10.72
N LEU A 230 -15.88 -4.66 11.94
CA LEU A 230 -16.68 -5.81 12.36
C LEU A 230 -18.16 -5.65 12.05
N ARG A 231 -18.60 -4.50 11.52
CA ARG A 231 -20.01 -4.26 11.18
C ARG A 231 -20.51 -5.27 10.14
N SER A 232 -21.79 -5.64 10.20
CA SER A 232 -22.40 -6.57 9.23
C SER A 232 -22.23 -6.08 7.78
N ALA A 233 -22.32 -4.76 7.56
CA ALA A 233 -22.19 -4.16 6.24
C ALA A 233 -20.74 -4.01 5.76
N ASN A 234 -19.76 -4.05 6.67
CA ASN A 234 -18.37 -3.81 6.31
C ASN A 234 -17.89 -4.87 5.32
N ARG A 235 -17.13 -4.43 4.33
CA ARG A 235 -16.54 -5.27 3.32
C ARG A 235 -15.09 -4.88 3.11
N LEU A 236 -14.21 -5.83 3.30
CA LEU A 236 -12.80 -5.67 2.99
C LEU A 236 -12.51 -6.41 1.68
N ALA A 237 -11.30 -6.25 1.15
CA ALA A 237 -10.86 -7.09 0.05
C ALA A 237 -9.38 -7.39 0.13
N MET A 238 -9.00 -8.46 -0.56
CA MET A 238 -7.62 -8.91 -0.61
C MET A 238 -7.25 -9.37 -2.03
N ILE A 239 -5.97 -9.25 -2.36
CA ILE A 239 -5.41 -9.90 -3.56
C ILE A 239 -5.63 -11.41 -3.39
N PRO A 240 -6.11 -12.15 -4.40
CA PRO A 240 -6.45 -13.57 -4.24
C PRO A 240 -5.29 -14.48 -3.81
N GLU A 241 -4.05 -14.05 -4.06
CA GLU A 241 -2.80 -14.74 -3.69
C GLU A 241 -2.39 -14.48 -2.23
N ASP A 242 -2.95 -13.44 -1.61
CA ASP A 242 -2.58 -12.99 -0.27
C ASP A 242 -3.11 -13.94 0.81
N LYS A 243 -2.29 -14.11 1.85
CA LYS A 243 -2.63 -14.87 3.05
C LYS A 243 -1.84 -14.35 4.25
N HIS A 244 -2.57 -14.15 5.34
CA HIS A 244 -1.99 -13.60 6.57
C HIS A 244 -2.75 -14.11 7.80
N TRP A 245 -2.29 -13.70 8.98
CA TRP A 245 -2.78 -14.22 10.26
C TRP A 245 -4.21 -13.77 10.62
N LEU A 246 -4.76 -12.79 9.91
CA LEU A 246 -6.12 -12.29 10.16
C LEU A 246 -7.21 -12.98 9.35
N THR A 247 -6.88 -13.78 8.34
CA THR A 247 -7.87 -14.28 7.36
C THR A 247 -8.01 -15.79 7.43
N GLY A 248 -9.25 -16.23 7.56
CA GLY A 248 -9.70 -17.62 7.45
C GLY A 248 -10.93 -17.69 6.55
N PHE A 249 -11.81 -18.67 6.79
CA PHE A 249 -13.05 -18.82 6.03
C PHE A 249 -14.04 -19.75 6.75
N ARG A 250 -15.31 -19.66 6.34
CA ARG A 250 -16.36 -20.64 6.65
C ARG A 250 -16.98 -21.19 5.37
N VAL A 251 -17.72 -22.29 5.49
CA VAL A 251 -18.22 -23.05 4.33
C VAL A 251 -19.75 -23.02 4.26
N VAL A 252 -20.27 -22.92 3.04
CA VAL A 252 -21.67 -23.15 2.68
C VAL A 252 -21.81 -24.50 1.97
N GLN A 253 -22.80 -25.29 2.38
CA GLN A 253 -23.22 -26.51 1.67
C GLN A 253 -24.50 -26.23 0.87
N ALA A 254 -24.33 -25.77 -0.36
CA ALA A 254 -25.39 -25.55 -1.35
C ALA A 254 -24.78 -25.35 -2.74
N ASP A 255 -25.57 -25.60 -3.78
CA ASP A 255 -25.18 -25.23 -5.14
C ASP A 255 -24.96 -23.71 -5.25
N MET A 256 -24.06 -23.30 -6.14
CA MET A 256 -23.94 -21.89 -6.50
C MET A 256 -25.26 -21.41 -7.14
N PRO A 257 -25.75 -20.21 -6.79
CA PRO A 257 -26.84 -19.61 -7.54
C PRO A 257 -26.53 -19.53 -9.04
N GLN A 258 -27.56 -19.72 -9.86
CA GLN A 258 -27.45 -19.68 -11.31
C GLN A 258 -27.67 -18.27 -11.89
N THR A 259 -27.76 -17.26 -11.02
CA THR A 259 -27.85 -15.85 -11.40
C THR A 259 -26.60 -15.47 -12.18
N ARG A 260 -26.78 -14.75 -13.29
CA ARG A 260 -25.66 -14.26 -14.08
C ARG A 260 -24.85 -13.26 -13.23
N PRO A 261 -23.52 -13.42 -13.11
CA PRO A 261 -22.69 -12.43 -12.44
C PRO A 261 -22.83 -11.05 -13.08
N LEU A 262 -22.68 -10.02 -12.27
CA LEU A 262 -22.56 -8.65 -12.77
C LEU A 262 -21.34 -8.53 -13.69
N PRO A 263 -21.34 -7.60 -14.65
CA PRO A 263 -20.17 -7.37 -15.48
C PRO A 263 -18.91 -7.09 -14.64
N ALA A 264 -17.77 -7.59 -15.13
CA ALA A 264 -16.47 -7.20 -14.60
C ALA A 264 -16.31 -5.68 -14.67
N ILE A 265 -15.63 -5.12 -13.68
CA ILE A 265 -15.16 -3.75 -13.78
C ILE A 265 -13.82 -3.84 -14.48
N GLU A 266 -13.76 -3.33 -15.70
CA GLU A 266 -12.46 -3.05 -16.30
C GLU A 266 -11.73 -2.06 -15.39
N PRO A 267 -10.49 -2.37 -14.94
CA PRO A 267 -9.68 -1.41 -14.21
C PRO A 267 -9.75 -0.09 -14.96
N ALA A 268 -10.05 1.02 -14.27
CA ALA A 268 -10.32 2.30 -14.91
C ALA A 268 -9.23 2.61 -15.94
N SER A 269 -9.50 2.30 -17.21
CA SER A 269 -8.56 2.59 -18.28
C SER A 269 -8.45 4.09 -18.33
N GLN A 270 -7.23 4.62 -18.33
CA GLN A 270 -7.08 6.03 -18.61
C GLN A 270 -7.48 6.24 -20.07
N GLU A 271 -8.70 6.72 -20.28
CA GLU A 271 -9.16 7.14 -21.59
C GLU A 271 -8.26 8.25 -22.12
N ASN A 272 -8.00 8.24 -23.42
CA ASN A 272 -7.23 9.27 -24.13
C ASN A 272 -5.73 9.33 -23.74
N ILE A 273 -5.12 8.20 -23.37
CA ILE A 273 -3.66 8.08 -23.29
C ILE A 273 -3.09 7.73 -24.64
N SER A 274 -2.34 8.67 -25.21
CA SER A 274 -1.64 8.46 -26.48
C SER A 274 -0.65 7.31 -26.35
N GLN A 275 -0.72 6.37 -27.29
CA GLN A 275 0.28 5.31 -27.45
C GLN A 275 1.35 5.68 -28.48
N GLN A 276 1.26 6.88 -29.05
CA GLN A 276 2.25 7.37 -29.99
C GLN A 276 3.55 7.65 -29.24
N LYS A 277 4.61 6.95 -29.64
CA LYS A 277 5.95 7.18 -29.10
C LYS A 277 6.40 8.61 -29.36
N TYR A 278 6.83 9.28 -28.31
CA TYR A 278 7.33 10.64 -28.38
C TYR A 278 8.79 10.67 -28.82
N ASN A 279 9.09 11.59 -29.74
CA ASN A 279 10.46 11.91 -30.09
C ASN A 279 11.00 12.94 -29.09
N TRP A 280 11.76 12.47 -28.11
CA TRP A 280 12.38 13.30 -27.09
C TRP A 280 13.40 14.31 -27.62
N GLY A 281 13.84 14.17 -28.88
CA GLY A 281 14.79 15.08 -29.50
C GLY A 281 16.18 15.02 -28.86
N THR A 282 17.00 16.03 -29.14
CA THR A 282 18.34 16.16 -28.57
C THR A 282 18.28 16.86 -27.21
N PRO A 283 19.07 16.41 -26.22
CA PRO A 283 19.17 17.08 -24.92
C PRO A 283 19.49 18.58 -25.00
N LEU A 284 18.88 19.36 -24.11
CA LEU A 284 19.15 20.79 -23.99
C LEU A 284 20.56 21.02 -23.43
N LYS A 285 21.41 21.69 -24.23
CA LYS A 285 22.79 22.03 -23.85
C LYS A 285 22.93 23.33 -23.06
N THR A 286 21.86 24.11 -22.96
CA THR A 286 21.82 25.35 -22.18
C THR A 286 21.33 25.07 -20.76
N PRO A 287 21.77 25.84 -19.75
CA PRO A 287 21.18 25.81 -18.42
C PRO A 287 19.65 25.94 -18.47
N PHE A 288 18.95 25.01 -17.82
CA PHE A 288 17.50 25.00 -17.70
C PHE A 288 17.09 24.77 -16.24
N PHE A 289 16.26 25.66 -15.72
CA PHE A 289 15.48 25.51 -14.48
C PHE A 289 14.13 26.17 -14.70
N ALA A 290 13.06 25.41 -14.57
CA ALA A 290 11.70 25.94 -14.71
C ALA A 290 11.10 26.24 -13.34
N GLU A 291 10.14 27.16 -13.34
CA GLU A 291 9.29 27.41 -12.18
C GLU A 291 8.64 26.11 -11.69
N PRO A 292 8.61 25.86 -10.36
CA PRO A 292 7.98 24.67 -9.82
C PRO A 292 6.49 24.60 -10.13
N LEU A 293 6.00 23.40 -10.44
CA LEU A 293 4.57 23.12 -10.60
C LEU A 293 4.00 22.42 -9.37
N VAL A 294 2.69 22.46 -9.21
CA VAL A 294 1.98 21.62 -8.24
C VAL A 294 1.39 20.41 -8.96
N TYR A 295 1.69 19.19 -8.47
CA TYR A 295 1.13 17.95 -9.02
C TYR A 295 0.05 17.33 -8.12
N VAL A 296 0.08 17.61 -6.81
CA VAL A 296 -1.00 17.25 -5.89
C VAL A 296 -2.06 18.33 -5.92
N LYS A 297 -3.12 18.07 -6.70
CA LYS A 297 -4.31 18.92 -6.79
C LYS A 297 -5.43 18.32 -5.94
N THR A 298 -6.23 19.17 -5.30
CA THR A 298 -7.47 18.73 -4.66
C THR A 298 -8.49 18.45 -5.76
N PRO A 299 -9.05 17.23 -5.85
CA PRO A 299 -10.05 16.94 -6.87
C PRO A 299 -11.33 17.75 -6.64
N ASP A 300 -12.09 17.91 -7.72
CA ASP A 300 -13.45 18.44 -7.61
C ASP A 300 -14.30 17.55 -6.68
N CYS A 301 -15.08 18.16 -5.79
CA CYS A 301 -15.89 17.44 -4.81
C CYS A 301 -16.90 16.47 -5.45
N SER A 302 -17.29 16.70 -6.71
CA SER A 302 -18.20 15.82 -7.46
C SER A 302 -17.50 14.67 -8.19
N SER A 303 -16.16 14.63 -8.19
CA SER A 303 -15.39 13.61 -8.92
C SER A 303 -15.48 12.20 -8.35
N GLY A 304 -15.84 12.07 -7.06
CA GLY A 304 -15.83 10.79 -6.34
C GLY A 304 -14.43 10.23 -6.07
N VAL A 305 -13.36 10.98 -6.38
CA VAL A 305 -11.98 10.56 -6.09
C VAL A 305 -11.72 10.69 -4.58
N PRO A 306 -11.29 9.63 -3.88
CA PRO A 306 -10.94 9.72 -2.47
C PRO A 306 -9.75 10.66 -2.29
N PHE A 307 -9.91 11.70 -1.47
CA PHE A 307 -8.85 12.66 -1.19
C PHE A 307 -8.95 13.14 0.25
N TYR A 308 -7.94 12.78 1.05
CA TYR A 308 -7.89 13.03 2.48
C TYR A 308 -6.90 14.16 2.81
N LYS A 309 -6.80 14.50 4.10
CA LYS A 309 -6.02 15.66 4.57
C LYS A 309 -4.50 15.50 4.40
N HIS A 310 -3.97 14.28 4.35
CA HIS A 310 -2.53 14.02 4.27
C HIS A 310 -2.14 13.35 2.95
N ASN A 311 -1.25 13.98 2.19
CA ASN A 311 -0.89 13.58 0.82
C ASN A 311 0.63 13.53 0.65
N HIS A 312 1.23 12.35 0.51
CA HIS A 312 2.66 12.18 0.76
C HIS A 312 3.30 10.99 0.02
N CYS A 313 4.61 10.77 0.20
CA CYS A 313 5.42 9.70 -0.40
C CYS A 313 5.28 9.57 -1.92
N PRO A 314 5.72 10.57 -2.70
CA PRO A 314 5.62 10.52 -4.15
C PRO A 314 6.49 9.45 -4.79
N ALA A 315 6.12 9.04 -6.00
CA ALA A 315 7.00 8.43 -6.98
C ALA A 315 6.72 9.01 -8.38
N VAL A 316 7.72 8.99 -9.26
CA VAL A 316 7.62 9.59 -10.59
C VAL A 316 8.36 8.79 -11.66
N SER A 317 7.80 8.68 -12.86
CA SER A 317 8.50 8.16 -14.03
C SER A 317 8.01 8.83 -15.32
N TRP A 318 8.80 8.75 -16.40
CA TRP A 318 8.35 9.19 -17.71
C TRP A 318 7.67 8.04 -18.47
N CYS A 319 6.75 8.37 -19.36
CA CYS A 319 6.12 7.44 -20.29
C CYS A 319 6.72 7.60 -21.70
N ASP A 320 6.68 6.56 -22.51
CA ASP A 320 7.27 6.57 -23.86
C ASP A 320 6.53 7.52 -24.82
N ASN A 321 5.30 7.90 -24.48
CA ASN A 321 4.50 8.90 -25.18
C ASN A 321 4.82 10.36 -24.81
N GLY A 322 5.86 10.61 -24.00
CA GLY A 322 6.32 11.97 -23.66
C GLY A 322 5.75 12.53 -22.35
N ASP A 323 4.78 11.83 -21.75
CA ASP A 323 4.12 12.27 -20.53
C ASP A 323 4.96 11.92 -19.28
N LEU A 324 4.63 12.54 -18.15
CA LEU A 324 5.11 12.11 -16.83
C LEU A 324 3.99 11.49 -16.01
N LEU A 325 4.31 10.31 -15.47
CA LEU A 325 3.69 9.54 -14.40
C LEU A 325 4.00 10.06 -12.97
N ALA A 326 3.09 10.67 -12.20
CA ALA A 326 3.30 10.89 -10.77
C ALA A 326 2.25 10.15 -9.94
N ILE A 327 2.67 9.53 -8.83
CA ILE A 327 1.79 8.88 -7.84
C ILE A 327 2.16 9.28 -6.41
N TRP A 328 1.20 9.25 -5.50
CA TRP A 328 1.38 9.52 -4.06
C TRP A 328 0.23 8.87 -3.27
N PHE A 329 0.40 8.64 -1.97
CA PHE A 329 -0.74 8.21 -1.15
C PHE A 329 -1.50 9.41 -0.60
N THR A 330 -2.81 9.22 -0.41
CA THR A 330 -3.69 10.10 0.35
C THR A 330 -4.30 9.31 1.52
N CYS A 331 -4.31 9.88 2.72
CA CYS A 331 -4.92 9.27 3.91
C CYS A 331 -5.30 10.32 4.97
N ASP A 332 -6.13 9.92 5.93
CA ASP A 332 -6.36 10.74 7.12
C ASP A 332 -5.28 10.47 8.18
N GLU A 333 -4.87 9.22 8.34
CA GLU A 333 -3.75 8.83 9.19
C GLU A 333 -2.82 7.88 8.43
N GLU A 334 -1.50 8.05 8.54
CA GLU A 334 -0.56 7.13 7.85
C GLU A 334 -0.71 5.67 8.33
N SER A 335 -1.27 5.45 9.54
CA SER A 335 -1.54 4.12 10.08
C SER A 335 -2.90 3.55 9.67
N GLY A 336 -3.73 4.35 9.03
CA GLY A 336 -5.10 4.02 8.66
C GLY A 336 -5.21 3.03 7.50
N ARG A 337 -6.38 2.43 7.33
CA ARG A 337 -6.68 1.43 6.29
C ARG A 337 -7.41 2.03 5.09
N GLU A 338 -7.83 3.29 5.20
CA GLU A 338 -8.49 4.10 4.18
C GLU A 338 -7.55 4.62 3.10
N MET A 339 -6.25 4.40 3.26
CA MET A 339 -5.20 4.92 2.39
C MET A 339 -5.40 4.48 0.94
N VAL A 340 -5.27 5.44 0.03
CA VAL A 340 -5.37 5.21 -1.42
C VAL A 340 -4.16 5.83 -2.12
N ILE A 341 -3.63 5.19 -3.15
CA ILE A 341 -2.65 5.80 -4.06
C ILE A 341 -3.42 6.54 -5.15
N LEU A 342 -3.13 7.83 -5.28
CA LEU A 342 -3.59 8.65 -6.39
C LEU A 342 -2.49 8.83 -7.43
N GLU A 343 -2.90 9.15 -8.64
CA GLU A 343 -2.02 9.54 -9.73
C GLU A 343 -2.35 10.92 -10.29
N SER A 344 -1.38 11.53 -10.96
CA SER A 344 -1.58 12.65 -11.87
C SER A 344 -0.59 12.57 -13.01
N ARG A 345 -0.95 13.20 -14.13
CA ARG A 345 -0.18 13.13 -15.37
C ARG A 345 0.16 14.52 -15.88
N LEU A 346 1.43 14.77 -16.16
CA LEU A 346 1.86 15.91 -16.95
C LEU A 346 1.91 15.47 -18.39
N LYS A 347 0.87 15.78 -19.17
CA LYS A 347 0.78 15.37 -20.56
C LYS A 347 1.77 16.16 -21.41
N GLN A 348 2.35 15.52 -22.41
CA GLN A 348 3.23 16.12 -23.39
C GLN A 348 2.55 17.36 -24.00
N GLY A 349 3.29 18.47 -24.03
CA GLY A 349 2.79 19.75 -24.55
C GLY A 349 1.90 20.55 -23.59
N THR A 350 1.61 20.05 -22.39
CA THR A 350 0.83 20.79 -21.38
C THR A 350 1.72 21.46 -20.32
N ALA A 351 1.20 22.52 -19.69
CA ALA A 351 1.91 23.27 -18.65
C ALA A 351 1.50 22.83 -17.23
N GLU A 352 0.42 22.07 -17.08
CA GLU A 352 -0.17 21.69 -15.80
C GLU A 352 -0.39 20.19 -15.69
N TRP A 353 -0.29 19.68 -14.47
CA TRP A 353 -0.70 18.32 -14.15
C TRP A 353 -2.22 18.17 -14.27
N SER A 354 -2.67 16.99 -14.72
CA SER A 354 -4.08 16.63 -14.73
C SER A 354 -4.70 16.63 -13.32
N GLU A 355 -6.02 16.63 -13.25
CA GLU A 355 -6.74 16.28 -12.01
C GLU A 355 -6.34 14.88 -11.53
N PRO A 356 -6.33 14.65 -10.21
CA PRO A 356 -5.91 13.39 -9.64
C PRO A 356 -6.97 12.30 -9.88
N ARG A 357 -6.52 11.05 -9.92
CA ARG A 357 -7.40 9.87 -10.02
C ARG A 357 -6.91 8.77 -9.11
N GLU A 358 -7.81 7.88 -8.70
CA GLU A 358 -7.44 6.66 -8.00
C GLU A 358 -6.56 5.78 -8.90
N PHE A 359 -5.39 5.39 -8.39
CA PHE A 359 -4.38 4.60 -9.11
C PHE A 359 -4.22 3.19 -8.56
N PHE A 360 -4.20 3.07 -7.23
CA PHE A 360 -4.07 1.80 -6.55
C PHE A 360 -4.67 1.87 -5.15
N ARG A 361 -5.48 0.88 -4.82
CA ARG A 361 -5.88 0.59 -3.45
C ARG A 361 -6.11 -0.89 -3.30
N VAL A 362 -6.04 -1.40 -2.07
CA VAL A 362 -6.66 -2.66 -1.71
C VAL A 362 -7.69 -2.29 -0.63
N PRO A 363 -9.00 -2.48 -0.86
CA PRO A 363 -10.05 -2.04 0.06
C PRO A 363 -9.78 -2.45 1.52
N ASP A 364 -9.86 -1.49 2.43
CA ASP A 364 -9.57 -1.62 3.87
C ASP A 364 -8.19 -2.19 4.22
N ARG A 365 -7.19 -1.90 3.38
CA ARG A 365 -5.78 -2.21 3.61
C ARG A 365 -4.91 -0.97 3.45
N ASN A 366 -3.97 -0.79 4.38
CA ASN A 366 -2.94 0.23 4.23
C ASN A 366 -2.02 -0.11 3.05
N VAL A 367 -1.73 0.87 2.21
CA VAL A 367 -0.89 0.74 1.00
C VAL A 367 0.32 1.67 1.06
N THR A 368 0.97 1.77 2.22
CA THR A 368 2.12 2.66 2.42
C THR A 368 3.32 2.27 1.56
N GLY A 369 3.93 3.28 0.94
CA GLY A 369 5.18 3.18 0.18
C GLY A 369 4.94 2.81 -1.27
N SER A 370 5.48 3.62 -2.19
CA SER A 370 5.24 3.49 -3.63
C SER A 370 6.51 3.76 -4.43
N SER A 371 6.65 3.10 -5.57
CA SER A 371 7.70 3.39 -6.54
C SER A 371 7.22 3.17 -7.99
N LEU A 372 7.82 3.93 -8.91
CA LEU A 372 7.58 3.86 -10.35
C LEU A 372 8.90 3.83 -11.12
N LEU A 373 8.95 3.01 -12.17
CA LEU A 373 10.10 2.91 -13.06
C LEU A 373 9.64 2.66 -14.50
N ASN A 374 10.15 3.44 -15.45
CA ASN A 374 10.13 3.08 -16.87
C ASN A 374 11.32 2.14 -17.14
N ASN A 375 10.99 0.89 -17.40
CA ASN A 375 11.93 -0.15 -17.76
C ASN A 375 11.79 -0.47 -19.26
N ASP A 376 12.46 0.35 -20.07
CA ASP A 376 12.51 0.24 -21.53
C ASP A 376 11.11 0.13 -22.19
N GLY A 377 10.21 1.03 -21.79
CA GLY A 377 8.85 1.12 -22.31
C GLY A 377 7.82 0.28 -21.54
N THR A 378 8.25 -0.59 -20.62
CA THR A 378 7.35 -1.20 -19.62
C THR A 378 7.41 -0.38 -18.34
N LEU A 379 6.29 0.19 -17.91
CA LEU A 379 6.19 0.83 -16.60
C LEU A 379 6.06 -0.27 -15.53
N ILE A 380 6.80 -0.12 -14.45
CA ILE A 380 6.75 -0.97 -13.26
C ILE A 380 6.28 -0.12 -12.10
N HIS A 381 5.25 -0.60 -11.41
CA HIS A 381 4.74 -0.05 -10.16
C HIS A 381 4.96 -1.07 -9.05
N MET A 382 5.56 -0.62 -7.94
CA MET A 382 5.70 -1.42 -6.73
C MET A 382 5.10 -0.68 -5.54
N ASN A 383 4.49 -1.42 -4.63
CA ASN A 383 3.85 -0.86 -3.44
C ASN A 383 3.91 -1.83 -2.26
N GLY A 384 3.80 -1.31 -1.04
CA GLY A 384 3.48 -2.12 0.14
C GLY A 384 1.98 -2.39 0.23
N VAL A 385 1.58 -3.55 0.75
CA VAL A 385 0.18 -3.85 1.11
C VAL A 385 0.18 -4.54 2.46
N GLU A 386 -0.64 -4.04 3.36
CA GLU A 386 -0.67 -4.44 4.75
C GLU A 386 -1.84 -5.44 5.04
N ALA A 387 -1.80 -6.20 6.15
CA ALA A 387 -2.91 -7.02 6.67
C ALA A 387 -3.80 -6.39 7.80
N ALA A 388 -3.18 -5.89 8.88
CA ALA A 388 -3.66 -5.41 10.19
C ALA A 388 -3.87 -3.87 10.44
N GLY A 389 -3.62 -2.98 9.48
CA GLY A 389 -3.33 -1.54 9.60
C GLY A 389 -1.81 -1.23 9.73
N THR A 390 -1.41 0.05 9.65
CA THR A 390 -0.01 0.52 9.79
C THR A 390 0.93 0.23 8.60
N TRP A 391 2.25 0.30 8.80
CA TRP A 391 3.27 0.03 7.76
C TRP A 391 4.41 -0.86 8.28
N GLU A 392 4.21 -1.55 9.41
CA GLU A 392 5.25 -2.40 10.00
C GLU A 392 5.44 -3.73 9.27
N THR A 393 4.34 -4.39 8.93
CA THR A 393 4.34 -5.70 8.28
C THR A 393 3.59 -5.60 6.97
N LEU A 394 4.33 -5.54 5.86
CA LEU A 394 3.78 -5.37 4.54
C LEU A 394 4.13 -6.58 3.68
N ALA A 395 3.24 -7.00 2.81
CA ALA A 395 3.62 -7.70 1.59
C ALA A 395 4.07 -6.66 0.54
N MET A 396 4.88 -7.08 -0.44
CA MET A 396 5.20 -6.26 -1.60
C MET A 396 4.41 -6.73 -2.82
N VAL A 397 3.76 -5.79 -3.50
CA VAL A 397 2.99 -6.01 -4.72
C VAL A 397 3.65 -5.32 -5.91
N MET A 398 3.53 -5.94 -7.08
CA MET A 398 3.98 -5.36 -8.34
C MET A 398 2.86 -5.35 -9.40
N ARG A 399 2.83 -4.29 -10.21
CA ARG A 399 2.02 -4.18 -11.43
C ARG A 399 2.89 -3.68 -12.57
N THR A 400 2.52 -4.03 -13.81
CA THR A 400 3.20 -3.54 -15.02
C THR A 400 2.22 -2.93 -16.01
N SER A 401 2.68 -1.97 -16.79
CA SER A 401 1.94 -1.41 -17.92
C SER A 401 2.84 -1.36 -19.16
N LYS A 402 2.28 -1.71 -20.33
CA LYS A 402 2.96 -1.70 -21.63
C LYS A 402 2.38 -0.66 -22.60
N ASP A 403 1.45 0.15 -22.12
CA ASP A 403 0.66 1.10 -22.89
C ASP A 403 0.63 2.47 -22.20
N ASN A 404 1.81 2.91 -21.74
CA ASN A 404 2.02 4.24 -21.15
C ASN A 404 1.18 4.51 -19.89
N GLY A 405 0.79 3.46 -19.16
CA GLY A 405 -0.02 3.55 -17.95
C GLY A 405 -1.53 3.55 -18.21
N ALA A 406 -1.98 3.32 -19.45
CA ALA A 406 -3.40 3.27 -19.79
C ALA A 406 -4.09 2.06 -19.15
N THR A 407 -3.43 0.90 -19.17
CA THR A 407 -3.84 -0.31 -18.46
C THR A 407 -2.70 -0.88 -17.64
N TRP A 408 -3.05 -1.57 -16.56
CA TRP A 408 -2.10 -2.22 -15.66
C TRP A 408 -2.45 -3.69 -15.50
N SER A 409 -1.42 -4.54 -15.41
CA SER A 409 -1.58 -5.94 -15.02
C SER A 409 -2.25 -6.05 -13.66
N ARG A 410 -2.86 -7.21 -13.38
CA ARG A 410 -3.30 -7.52 -12.01
C ARG A 410 -2.13 -7.34 -11.03
N PRO A 411 -2.42 -6.87 -9.80
CA PRO A 411 -1.44 -6.92 -8.73
C PRO A 411 -1.06 -8.38 -8.48
N HIS A 412 0.24 -8.65 -8.39
CA HIS A 412 0.75 -9.93 -7.91
C HIS A 412 1.76 -9.69 -6.80
N LEU A 413 1.81 -10.62 -5.85
CA LEU A 413 2.72 -10.54 -4.71
C LEU A 413 4.14 -10.96 -5.14
N VAL A 414 5.11 -10.08 -4.90
CA VAL A 414 6.54 -10.33 -5.17
C VAL A 414 7.33 -10.63 -3.89
N ALA A 415 6.83 -10.17 -2.74
CA ALA A 415 7.22 -10.64 -1.42
C ALA A 415 5.93 -10.88 -0.63
N PRO A 416 5.35 -12.10 -0.68
CA PRO A 416 3.99 -12.36 -0.17
C PRO A 416 3.90 -12.41 1.35
N GLU A 417 5.03 -12.59 2.05
CA GLU A 417 5.03 -12.59 3.51
C GLU A 417 4.88 -11.16 4.03
N HIS A 418 3.81 -10.94 4.81
CA HIS A 418 3.61 -9.69 5.54
C HIS A 418 4.66 -9.55 6.65
N ALA A 419 5.74 -8.83 6.34
CA ALA A 419 6.92 -8.72 7.18
C ALA A 419 7.48 -7.29 7.16
N ARG A 420 8.37 -7.01 8.10
CA ARG A 420 9.24 -5.82 8.01
C ARG A 420 10.09 -5.91 6.76
N ARG A 421 10.76 -4.80 6.38
CA ARG A 421 11.65 -4.73 5.21
C ARG A 421 10.94 -4.63 3.86
N HIS A 422 9.64 -4.38 3.87
CA HIS A 422 8.77 -4.33 2.68
C HIS A 422 8.09 -2.97 2.45
N GLN A 423 8.40 -1.94 3.27
CA GLN A 423 7.91 -0.58 3.05
C GLN A 423 8.66 0.06 1.87
N VAL A 424 8.05 0.01 0.68
CA VAL A 424 8.65 0.46 -0.58
C VAL A 424 9.09 1.93 -0.52
N ILE A 425 10.34 2.17 -0.92
CA ILE A 425 10.92 3.51 -1.08
C ILE A 425 10.95 3.87 -2.57
N ALA A 426 10.55 5.09 -2.92
CA ALA A 426 10.62 5.56 -4.30
C ALA A 426 12.07 5.61 -4.81
N GLY A 427 12.26 5.32 -6.08
CA GLY A 427 13.59 5.34 -6.72
C GLY A 427 14.07 3.95 -7.16
N SER A 428 13.16 3.06 -7.56
CA SER A 428 13.56 1.81 -8.22
C SER A 428 14.42 2.14 -9.43
N SER A 429 15.42 1.31 -9.69
CA SER A 429 16.36 1.53 -10.78
C SER A 429 16.75 0.21 -11.44
N LYS A 430 17.44 0.32 -12.56
CA LYS A 430 18.00 -0.80 -13.30
C LYS A 430 19.51 -0.72 -13.31
N THR A 431 20.19 -1.82 -12.97
CA THR A 431 21.65 -1.92 -13.04
C THR A 431 22.15 -2.05 -14.48
N LYS A 432 23.46 -1.89 -14.69
CA LYS A 432 24.08 -2.12 -16.00
C LYS A 432 23.88 -3.55 -16.53
N GLU A 433 23.74 -4.53 -15.63
CA GLU A 433 23.44 -5.93 -15.94
C GLU A 433 21.97 -6.17 -16.32
N GLY A 434 21.10 -5.16 -16.13
CA GLY A 434 19.67 -5.28 -16.38
C GLY A 434 18.86 -5.76 -15.18
N TRP A 435 19.44 -5.81 -13.98
CA TRP A 435 18.73 -6.20 -12.76
C TRP A 435 17.92 -5.02 -12.21
N LEU A 436 16.75 -5.30 -11.67
CA LEU A 436 15.90 -4.29 -11.04
C LEU A 436 16.22 -4.22 -9.54
N ILE A 437 16.37 -2.99 -9.04
CA ILE A 437 16.60 -2.70 -7.63
C ILE A 437 15.37 -2.01 -7.06
N GLN A 438 14.92 -2.47 -5.89
CA GLN A 438 13.88 -1.84 -5.08
C GLN A 438 14.36 -1.73 -3.63
N ALA A 439 14.50 -0.50 -3.12
CA ALA A 439 14.79 -0.27 -1.70
C ALA A 439 13.49 -0.29 -0.88
N ALA A 440 13.57 -0.75 0.37
CA ALA A 440 12.45 -0.73 1.31
C ALA A 440 12.93 -0.50 2.74
N ASP A 441 12.18 0.24 3.57
CA ASP A 441 12.63 0.48 4.95
C ASP A 441 12.70 -0.85 5.72
N ALA A 442 13.82 -1.10 6.41
CA ALA A 442 14.03 -2.34 7.13
C ALA A 442 13.19 -2.43 8.42
N THR A 443 12.56 -1.33 8.82
CA THR A 443 11.88 -1.12 10.09
C THR A 443 10.82 -0.02 9.94
N PRO A 444 9.70 -0.08 10.67
CA PRO A 444 8.71 0.99 10.69
C PRO A 444 9.16 2.23 11.49
N ARG A 445 10.29 2.14 12.20
CA ARG A 445 10.77 3.17 13.12
C ARG A 445 11.49 4.28 12.35
N SER A 446 11.76 5.40 13.03
CA SER A 446 12.48 6.54 12.43
C SER A 446 13.97 6.28 12.16
N ASN A 447 14.50 5.13 12.59
CA ASN A 447 15.89 4.67 12.46
C ASN A 447 15.91 3.14 12.42
N GLY A 448 16.98 2.55 11.88
CA GLY A 448 17.21 1.09 11.81
C GLY A 448 17.40 0.53 10.39
N GLY A 449 17.73 1.40 9.43
CA GLY A 449 18.24 1.01 8.12
C GLY A 449 17.22 0.71 7.01
N THR A 450 17.75 0.48 5.82
CA THR A 450 17.01 0.16 4.59
C THR A 450 17.43 -1.22 4.06
N ALA A 451 16.45 -2.02 3.64
CA ALA A 451 16.63 -3.29 2.93
C ALA A 451 16.71 -3.07 1.41
N LEU A 452 17.39 -3.98 0.72
CA LEU A 452 17.55 -3.96 -0.74
C LEU A 452 16.94 -5.23 -1.33
N HIS A 453 15.95 -5.07 -2.20
CA HIS A 453 15.37 -6.15 -2.99
C HIS A 453 15.88 -6.09 -4.42
N LEU A 454 16.25 -7.25 -4.97
CA LEU A 454 16.84 -7.37 -6.30
C LEU A 454 16.07 -8.39 -7.13
N SER A 455 15.77 -8.04 -8.39
CA SER A 455 15.25 -8.97 -9.38
C SER A 455 16.21 -9.09 -10.56
N LYS A 456 16.56 -10.32 -10.93
CA LYS A 456 17.48 -10.63 -12.05
C LYS A 456 16.78 -11.13 -13.30
N ASP A 457 15.46 -11.28 -13.24
CA ASP A 457 14.61 -11.88 -14.27
C ASP A 457 13.47 -10.95 -14.68
N ASN A 458 13.75 -9.64 -14.68
CA ASN A 458 12.84 -8.59 -15.12
C ASN A 458 11.55 -8.48 -14.29
N GLY A 459 11.67 -8.72 -12.98
CA GLY A 459 10.59 -8.53 -12.01
C GLY A 459 9.73 -9.77 -11.75
N LEU A 460 10.09 -10.94 -12.30
CA LEU A 460 9.35 -12.18 -12.05
C LEU A 460 9.61 -12.73 -10.64
N THR A 461 10.86 -12.65 -10.18
CA THR A 461 11.25 -13.02 -8.81
C THR A 461 12.09 -11.93 -8.17
N TRP A 462 11.96 -11.80 -6.84
CA TRP A 462 12.65 -10.81 -6.04
C TRP A 462 13.32 -11.47 -4.84
N GLU A 463 14.56 -11.10 -4.57
CA GLU A 463 15.34 -11.56 -3.41
C GLU A 463 15.62 -10.36 -2.50
N ASP A 464 15.29 -10.47 -1.21
CA ASP A 464 15.84 -9.59 -0.18
C ASP A 464 17.33 -9.93 -0.01
N MET A 465 18.19 -9.00 -0.41
CA MET A 465 19.63 -9.25 -0.46
C MET A 465 20.26 -9.26 0.93
N GLY A 466 19.66 -8.53 1.87
CA GLY A 466 20.24 -8.28 3.19
C GLY A 466 19.99 -9.40 4.21
N LYS A 467 20.82 -9.46 5.25
CA LYS A 467 20.53 -10.27 6.45
C LYS A 467 19.67 -9.46 7.43
N THR A 468 18.93 -10.15 8.29
CA THR A 468 18.11 -9.50 9.35
C THR A 468 18.96 -8.78 10.41
N ASN A 469 20.26 -9.06 10.51
CA ASN A 469 21.16 -8.33 11.40
C ASN A 469 21.62 -7.01 10.73
N PRO A 470 21.16 -5.84 11.21
CA PRO A 470 21.57 -4.56 10.65
C PRO A 470 23.04 -4.22 10.91
N GLY A 471 23.68 -4.88 11.89
CA GLY A 471 24.98 -4.48 12.42
C GLY A 471 24.89 -3.20 13.25
N THR A 472 26.03 -2.55 13.46
CA THR A 472 26.11 -1.23 14.10
C THR A 472 26.44 -0.18 13.04
N PHE A 473 25.66 0.90 12.97
CA PHE A 473 25.88 1.99 12.02
C PHE A 473 26.98 2.94 12.50
N GLU A 474 28.22 2.47 12.45
CA GLU A 474 29.43 3.22 12.82
C GLU A 474 30.44 3.23 11.68
N ALA A 475 31.31 4.24 11.63
CA ALA A 475 32.32 4.34 10.59
C ALA A 475 33.27 3.12 10.61
N GLY A 476 33.39 2.45 9.45
CA GLY A 476 34.21 1.25 9.29
C GLY A 476 33.53 -0.05 9.72
N ALA A 477 32.36 0.00 10.35
CA ALA A 477 31.55 -1.17 10.64
C ALA A 477 30.85 -1.69 9.37
N SER A 478 30.30 -2.91 9.46
CA SER A 478 29.54 -3.52 8.39
C SER A 478 28.28 -4.23 8.91
N GLY A 479 27.31 -4.43 8.01
CA GLY A 479 26.06 -5.11 8.34
C GLY A 479 25.20 -5.47 7.13
N GLY A 480 24.03 -6.06 7.40
CA GLY A 480 23.12 -6.62 6.39
C GLY A 480 22.09 -5.63 5.84
N THR A 481 22.12 -4.36 6.25
CA THR A 481 21.19 -3.32 5.79
C THR A 481 21.95 -2.06 5.44
N ILE A 482 21.39 -1.23 4.56
CA ILE A 482 21.89 0.12 4.35
C ILE A 482 21.66 0.92 5.65
N ALA A 483 22.64 1.71 6.06
CA ALA A 483 22.50 2.62 7.20
C ALA A 483 21.54 3.77 6.86
N GLY A 484 20.55 4.00 7.72
CA GLY A 484 19.47 4.96 7.52
C GLY A 484 18.26 4.39 6.77
N ILE A 485 17.09 4.89 7.13
CA ILE A 485 15.82 4.62 6.44
C ILE A 485 15.65 5.53 5.21
N HIS A 486 14.70 5.24 4.34
CA HIS A 486 14.40 5.98 3.11
C HIS A 486 15.62 6.23 2.24
N ALA A 487 16.51 5.24 2.15
CA ALA A 487 17.77 5.40 1.47
C ALA A 487 17.60 5.47 -0.06
N GLY A 488 18.36 6.37 -0.68
CA GLY A 488 18.58 6.35 -2.12
C GLY A 488 19.75 5.41 -2.45
N VAL A 489 19.64 4.65 -3.53
CA VAL A 489 20.64 3.63 -3.93
C VAL A 489 21.05 3.85 -5.38
N VAL A 490 22.35 3.77 -5.65
CA VAL A 490 22.90 3.92 -7.01
C VAL A 490 24.02 2.90 -7.26
N GLN A 491 24.09 2.39 -8.48
CA GLN A 491 25.22 1.57 -8.93
C GLN A 491 26.38 2.45 -9.39
N LEU A 492 27.57 2.18 -8.87
CA LEU A 492 28.85 2.75 -9.28
C LEU A 492 29.32 2.14 -10.60
N SER A 493 30.19 2.83 -11.34
CA SER A 493 30.67 2.32 -12.64
C SER A 493 31.44 1.00 -12.54
N ASP A 494 32.13 0.78 -11.43
CA ASP A 494 32.80 -0.48 -11.10
C ASP A 494 31.84 -1.63 -10.71
N GLY A 495 30.54 -1.36 -10.58
CA GLY A 495 29.50 -2.33 -10.25
C GLY A 495 29.11 -2.38 -8.78
N ARG A 496 29.86 -1.72 -7.88
CA ARG A 496 29.47 -1.59 -6.47
C ARG A 496 28.18 -0.81 -6.31
N LEU A 497 27.49 -1.00 -5.20
CA LEU A 497 26.31 -0.19 -4.84
C LEU A 497 26.69 0.82 -3.77
N MET A 498 26.24 2.06 -3.93
CA MET A 498 26.36 3.13 -2.95
C MET A 498 24.97 3.58 -2.53
N ALA A 499 24.79 3.85 -1.24
CA ALA A 499 23.55 4.36 -0.69
C ALA A 499 23.78 5.46 0.35
N LEU A 500 22.80 6.36 0.46
CA LEU A 500 22.72 7.39 1.50
C LEU A 500 21.33 7.30 2.14
N GLY A 501 21.26 7.35 3.47
CA GLY A 501 20.02 7.17 4.23
C GLY A 501 19.65 8.34 5.14
N ARG A 502 18.42 8.33 5.64
CA ARG A 502 17.90 9.26 6.66
C ARG A 502 17.98 8.63 8.03
N GLY A 503 18.30 9.43 9.05
CA GLY A 503 18.55 8.90 10.39
C GLY A 503 19.84 8.08 10.42
N ASP A 504 20.06 7.32 11.50
CA ASP A 504 21.23 6.47 11.70
C ASP A 504 22.56 7.17 11.37
N GLY A 505 22.68 8.44 11.79
CA GLY A 505 23.80 9.29 11.43
C GLY A 505 25.13 8.75 11.94
N ILE A 506 26.18 8.89 11.14
CA ILE A 506 27.52 8.41 11.47
C ILE A 506 28.38 9.60 11.82
N VAL A 507 29.03 9.54 12.99
CA VAL A 507 29.93 10.58 13.46
C VAL A 507 31.22 10.55 12.64
N ASP A 508 31.59 11.70 12.06
CA ASP A 508 32.85 11.86 11.33
C ASP A 508 34.05 12.03 12.27
N LYS A 509 35.25 12.10 11.68
CA LYS A 509 36.51 12.29 12.41
C LYS A 509 36.58 13.61 13.21
N ASP A 510 35.74 14.59 12.87
CA ASP A 510 35.68 15.89 13.51
C ASP A 510 34.58 15.94 14.60
N GLY A 511 33.92 14.81 14.87
CA GLY A 511 32.90 14.66 15.90
C GLY A 511 31.50 15.09 15.47
N LEU A 512 31.26 15.32 14.18
CA LEU A 512 29.97 15.75 13.65
C LEU A 512 29.17 14.55 13.14
N GLU A 513 27.90 14.42 13.57
CA GLU A 513 26.98 13.45 12.96
C GLU A 513 26.70 13.85 11.50
N ARG A 514 26.90 12.91 10.57
CA ARG A 514 26.70 13.07 9.14
C ARG A 514 25.63 12.12 8.63
N MET A 515 25.09 12.44 7.46
CA MET A 515 24.27 11.50 6.70
C MET A 515 25.07 10.21 6.47
N PRO A 516 24.53 9.04 6.82
CA PRO A 516 25.25 7.78 6.68
C PRO A 516 25.42 7.41 5.21
N MET A 517 26.62 6.98 4.84
CA MET A 517 26.93 6.39 3.55
C MET A 517 27.22 4.91 3.70
N SER A 518 26.59 4.12 2.84
CA SER A 518 26.76 2.66 2.77
C SER A 518 27.32 2.26 1.42
N LEU A 519 28.31 1.37 1.41
CA LEU A 519 28.89 0.81 0.19
C LEU A 519 28.81 -0.72 0.23
N SER A 520 28.40 -1.34 -0.88
CA SER A 520 28.34 -2.79 -1.03
C SER A 520 29.12 -3.25 -2.26
N GLU A 521 29.90 -4.32 -2.09
CA GLU A 521 30.68 -4.98 -3.15
C GLU A 521 30.06 -6.31 -3.60
N ASP A 522 28.99 -6.76 -2.94
CA ASP A 522 28.37 -8.08 -3.10
C ASP A 522 26.87 -7.99 -3.45
N ASN A 523 26.50 -6.93 -4.19
CA ASN A 523 25.13 -6.66 -4.64
C ASN A 523 24.12 -6.45 -3.50
N GLY A 524 24.56 -5.82 -2.41
CA GLY A 524 23.72 -5.41 -1.30
C GLY A 524 23.53 -6.49 -0.21
N ARG A 525 24.30 -7.59 -0.26
CA ARG A 525 24.27 -8.60 0.81
C ARG A 525 24.94 -8.11 2.07
N THR A 526 26.02 -7.36 1.92
CA THR A 526 26.72 -6.68 3.01
C THR A 526 27.04 -5.24 2.63
N TRP A 527 27.05 -4.38 3.64
CA TRP A 527 27.32 -2.95 3.52
C TRP A 527 28.42 -2.56 4.48
N THR A 528 29.36 -1.73 4.03
CA THR A 528 30.33 -1.04 4.90
C THR A 528 29.93 0.42 5.04
N TYR A 529 30.04 0.94 6.26
CA TYR A 529 29.47 2.24 6.61
C TYR A 529 30.56 3.31 6.80
N SER A 530 30.22 4.54 6.43
CA SER A 530 31.08 5.71 6.64
C SER A 530 30.26 7.00 6.76
N ALA A 531 30.82 8.00 7.41
CA ALA A 531 30.25 9.34 7.42
C ALA A 531 30.42 9.99 6.03
N SER A 532 29.34 10.49 5.44
CA SER A 532 29.43 11.34 4.24
C SER A 532 29.83 12.78 4.60
N GLU A 533 30.05 13.64 3.60
CA GLU A 533 30.25 15.08 3.85
C GLU A 533 28.93 15.84 4.12
N PHE A 534 27.78 15.18 4.00
CA PHE A 534 26.47 15.83 3.99
C PHE A 534 25.83 15.93 5.39
N PRO A 535 25.05 16.99 5.63
CA PRO A 535 24.25 17.10 6.85
C PRO A 535 23.25 15.94 6.92
N PRO A 536 22.98 15.41 8.14
CA PRO A 536 21.93 14.40 8.32
C PRO A 536 20.55 15.01 8.09
N ILE A 537 19.62 14.20 7.58
CA ILE A 537 18.20 14.54 7.42
C ILE A 537 17.33 13.76 8.42
N ASP A 538 16.11 14.25 8.70
CA ASP A 538 15.21 13.73 9.74
C ASP A 538 13.76 13.55 9.21
N GLY A 539 12.82 13.16 10.07
CA GLY A 539 11.40 12.95 9.76
C GLY A 539 10.78 14.06 8.92
N GLY A 540 9.98 13.69 7.93
CA GLY A 540 9.44 14.63 6.93
C GLY A 540 10.41 14.96 5.79
N GLN A 541 11.64 14.42 5.79
CA GLN A 541 12.58 14.52 4.68
C GLN A 541 12.87 13.13 4.09
N ARG A 542 13.05 13.05 2.78
CA ARG A 542 13.63 11.90 2.06
C ARG A 542 14.52 12.43 0.95
N LEU A 543 15.69 11.84 0.74
CA LEU A 543 16.63 12.25 -0.30
C LEU A 543 16.37 11.56 -1.65
N VAL A 544 17.03 12.04 -2.70
CA VAL A 544 17.19 11.34 -3.97
C VAL A 544 18.67 11.11 -4.22
N LEU A 545 19.05 9.87 -4.54
CA LEU A 545 20.39 9.53 -5.03
C LEU A 545 20.23 8.74 -6.33
N MET A 546 20.80 9.24 -7.43
CA MET A 546 20.71 8.57 -8.73
C MET A 546 21.92 8.88 -9.62
N ARG A 547 22.15 8.04 -10.63
CA ARG A 547 23.10 8.33 -11.70
C ARG A 547 22.36 9.06 -12.83
N LEU A 548 22.90 10.20 -13.25
CA LEU A 548 22.42 10.92 -14.43
C LEU A 548 22.86 10.20 -15.71
N LYS A 549 22.06 10.30 -16.77
CA LYS A 549 22.37 9.75 -18.10
C LYS A 549 23.69 10.28 -18.67
N GLU A 550 24.09 11.48 -18.26
CA GLU A 550 25.34 12.12 -18.61
C GLU A 550 26.56 11.53 -17.87
N GLY A 551 26.35 10.71 -16.84
CA GLY A 551 27.39 10.01 -16.09
C GLY A 551 27.49 10.36 -14.60
N PRO A 552 27.45 11.64 -14.18
CA PRO A 552 27.61 12.03 -12.78
C PRO A 552 26.55 11.45 -11.85
N LEU A 553 26.93 11.28 -10.58
CA LEU A 553 25.97 10.99 -9.51
C LEU A 553 25.31 12.30 -9.05
N LEU A 554 24.00 12.26 -8.87
CA LEU A 554 23.20 13.35 -8.31
C LEU A 554 22.68 12.92 -6.94
N LEU A 555 22.94 13.74 -5.94
CA LEU A 555 22.24 13.74 -4.65
C LEU A 555 21.35 14.98 -4.62
N VAL A 556 20.08 14.82 -4.23
CA VAL A 556 19.22 15.93 -3.79
C VAL A 556 18.83 15.67 -2.34
N SER A 557 19.07 16.65 -1.48
CA SER A 557 18.85 16.55 -0.03
C SER A 557 18.55 17.93 0.55
N PHE A 558 18.55 18.06 1.89
CA PHE A 558 18.23 19.28 2.62
C PHE A 558 19.41 19.71 3.48
N THR A 559 19.64 21.02 3.57
CA THR A 559 20.74 21.58 4.38
C THR A 559 20.57 21.33 5.87
N ASN A 560 19.33 21.27 6.35
CA ASN A 560 18.94 21.04 7.74
C ASN A 560 17.44 20.70 7.82
N HIS A 561 16.97 20.22 8.97
CA HIS A 561 15.54 20.14 9.28
C HIS A 561 15.07 21.46 9.93
N PRO A 562 13.91 22.03 9.52
CA PRO A 562 13.47 23.35 10.01
C PRO A 562 13.18 23.42 11.51
N PHE A 563 12.82 22.29 12.14
CA PHE A 563 12.41 22.23 13.56
C PHE A 563 13.25 21.29 14.43
N ARG A 564 14.20 20.56 13.83
CA ARG A 564 14.98 19.50 14.49
C ARG A 564 16.44 19.70 14.12
N LEU A 565 16.97 20.86 14.46
CA LEU A 565 18.34 21.21 14.13
C LEU A 565 19.29 20.23 14.84
N LYS A 566 20.19 19.63 14.08
CA LYS A 566 21.24 18.75 14.60
C LYS A 566 22.59 19.45 14.47
N ASN A 567 23.47 19.25 15.45
CA ASN A 567 24.87 19.72 15.46
C ASN A 567 25.05 21.23 15.23
N GLY A 568 24.05 22.06 15.53
CA GLY A 568 24.09 23.50 15.23
C GLY A 568 24.14 23.84 13.73
N LEU A 569 23.98 22.85 12.84
CA LEU A 569 23.93 23.05 11.40
C LEU A 569 22.60 23.69 11.03
N ASN A 570 22.67 24.93 10.56
CA ASN A 570 21.53 25.69 10.07
C ASN A 570 21.92 26.33 8.73
N GLY A 571 21.54 25.66 7.65
CA GLY A 571 21.98 25.99 6.29
C GLY A 571 23.35 25.42 5.92
N MET A 572 23.74 25.66 4.68
CA MET A 572 25.05 25.28 4.12
C MET A 572 25.63 26.46 3.34
N THR A 573 26.96 26.50 3.21
CA THR A 573 27.63 27.51 2.39
C THR A 573 27.52 27.15 0.90
N PHE A 574 27.05 28.10 0.10
CA PHE A 574 26.99 28.04 -1.36
C PHE A 574 27.74 29.23 -1.96
N LYS A 575 28.00 29.16 -3.27
CA LYS A 575 28.56 30.28 -4.03
C LYS A 575 27.54 30.85 -4.99
N ASP A 576 27.43 32.17 -5.05
CA ASP A 576 26.60 32.86 -6.03
C ASP A 576 27.27 32.88 -7.42
N LYS A 577 26.59 33.47 -8.41
CA LYS A 577 27.12 33.62 -9.78
C LYS A 577 28.43 34.41 -9.89
N ASN A 578 28.78 35.18 -8.86
CA ASN A 578 30.02 35.97 -8.79
C ASN A 578 31.09 35.27 -7.93
N GLY A 579 30.84 34.04 -7.48
CA GLY A 579 31.72 33.30 -6.59
C GLY A 579 31.69 33.74 -5.12
N ARG A 580 30.75 34.62 -4.72
CA ARG A 580 30.61 35.07 -3.33
C ARG A 580 29.89 34.00 -2.52
N GLU A 581 30.44 33.74 -1.33
CA GLU A 581 29.84 32.78 -0.41
C GLU A 581 28.59 33.36 0.26
N TYR A 582 27.56 32.53 0.39
CA TYR A 582 26.35 32.83 1.15
C TYR A 582 25.84 31.56 1.85
N THR A 583 25.10 31.72 2.93
CA THR A 583 24.42 30.61 3.60
C THR A 583 23.05 30.40 2.97
N GLY A 584 22.80 29.21 2.44
CA GLY A 584 21.52 28.80 1.89
C GLY A 584 20.82 27.76 2.77
N TYR A 585 19.49 27.70 2.68
CA TYR A 585 18.63 26.89 3.53
C TYR A 585 17.64 26.08 2.70
N GLY A 586 17.41 24.82 3.07
CA GLY A 586 16.44 23.93 2.44
C GLY A 586 17.04 23.00 1.39
N MET A 587 16.27 22.71 0.35
CA MET A 587 16.62 21.71 -0.65
C MET A 587 17.81 22.14 -1.51
N TYR A 588 18.78 21.25 -1.70
CA TYR A 588 19.96 21.45 -2.53
C TYR A 588 20.28 20.20 -3.35
N ALA A 589 21.03 20.37 -4.44
CA ALA A 589 21.64 19.30 -5.20
C ALA A 589 23.15 19.31 -5.03
N ALA A 590 23.75 18.11 -5.04
CA ALA A 590 25.18 17.91 -5.12
C ALA A 590 25.50 16.94 -6.28
N LEU A 591 26.62 17.17 -6.96
CA LEU A 591 27.11 16.30 -8.03
C LEU A 591 28.46 15.71 -7.69
N SER A 592 28.61 14.42 -7.97
CA SER A 592 29.88 13.69 -7.91
C SER A 592 30.26 13.22 -9.31
N PHE A 593 31.51 13.47 -9.69
CA PHE A 593 32.09 13.06 -10.98
C PHE A 593 33.09 11.91 -10.82
N ASP A 594 33.31 11.42 -9.61
CA ASP A 594 34.35 10.43 -9.25
C ASP A 594 33.79 9.28 -8.40
N GLU A 595 32.55 8.87 -8.69
CA GLU A 595 31.89 7.71 -8.08
C GLU A 595 31.66 7.86 -6.57
N GLY A 596 31.30 9.07 -6.13
CA GLY A 596 30.85 9.39 -4.78
C GLY A 596 31.97 9.80 -3.83
N LYS A 597 33.23 9.86 -4.30
CA LYS A 597 34.38 10.21 -3.48
C LYS A 597 34.42 11.69 -3.13
N THR A 598 34.07 12.57 -4.08
CA THR A 598 33.98 14.02 -3.87
C THR A 598 32.73 14.62 -4.51
N TRP A 599 32.17 15.66 -3.88
CA TRP A 599 31.00 16.36 -4.41
C TRP A 599 31.31 17.85 -4.65
N PRO A 600 32.06 18.17 -5.72
CA PRO A 600 32.61 19.50 -5.94
C PRO A 600 31.56 20.54 -6.37
N VAL A 601 30.39 20.12 -6.83
CA VAL A 601 29.28 21.01 -7.19
C VAL A 601 28.16 20.83 -6.17
N LYS A 602 27.78 21.92 -5.50
CA LYS A 602 26.63 22.01 -4.60
C LYS A 602 25.83 23.26 -4.97
N LYS A 603 24.54 23.12 -5.25
CA LYS A 603 23.68 24.22 -5.69
C LYS A 603 22.34 24.17 -4.95
N LEU A 604 21.90 25.32 -4.42
CA LEU A 604 20.59 25.46 -3.79
C LEU A 604 19.49 25.38 -4.86
N LEU A 605 18.39 24.65 -4.59
CA LEU A 605 17.33 24.38 -5.57
C LEU A 605 16.29 25.50 -5.61
N THR A 606 16.71 26.65 -6.13
CA THR A 606 15.90 27.84 -6.33
C THR A 606 16.38 28.59 -7.58
N ASP A 607 15.47 29.27 -8.28
CA ASP A 607 15.81 30.22 -9.35
C ASP A 607 16.08 31.64 -8.84
N GLY A 608 16.05 31.82 -7.51
CA GLY A 608 16.30 33.07 -6.81
C GLY A 608 15.15 34.07 -6.79
N LYS A 609 13.98 33.72 -7.33
CA LYS A 609 12.79 34.56 -7.23
C LYS A 609 12.03 34.29 -5.93
N SER A 610 11.64 35.35 -5.25
CA SER A 610 10.81 35.29 -4.05
C SER A 610 9.41 34.74 -4.36
N ARG A 611 8.99 33.68 -3.65
CA ARG A 611 7.66 33.07 -3.74
C ARG A 611 7.21 32.57 -2.37
N PHE A 612 5.93 32.74 -2.06
CA PHE A 612 5.27 32.01 -0.98
C PHE A 612 4.66 30.73 -1.57
N MET A 613 5.03 29.57 -1.04
CA MET A 613 4.70 28.26 -1.59
C MET A 613 4.10 27.33 -0.54
N ASP A 614 3.37 26.32 -0.98
CA ASP A 614 2.81 25.25 -0.16
C ASP A 614 3.46 23.91 -0.57
N GLY A 615 4.25 23.32 0.32
CA GLY A 615 4.89 22.03 0.09
C GLY A 615 4.02 20.82 0.43
N GLY A 616 2.82 21.05 0.97
CA GLY A 616 1.90 20.00 1.40
C GLY A 616 2.41 19.15 2.56
N ALA A 617 1.56 18.23 3.04
CA ALA A 617 1.86 17.25 4.08
C ALA A 617 2.69 17.83 5.24
N TRP A 618 3.82 17.19 5.56
CA TRP A 618 4.72 17.67 6.58
C TRP A 618 5.39 18.99 6.20
N THR A 619 5.64 19.31 4.94
CA THR A 619 6.34 20.56 4.57
C THR A 619 5.59 21.82 4.99
N GLY A 620 4.29 21.90 4.68
CA GLY A 620 3.49 23.10 4.92
C GLY A 620 3.93 24.29 4.09
N PHE A 621 3.55 25.50 4.52
CA PHE A 621 3.88 26.74 3.82
C PHE A 621 5.33 27.20 4.07
N PHE A 622 5.97 27.78 3.05
CA PHE A 622 7.33 28.29 3.12
C PHE A 622 7.59 29.42 2.13
N ASP A 623 8.57 30.26 2.43
CA ASP A 623 9.13 31.24 1.50
C ASP A 623 10.33 30.64 0.76
N MET A 624 10.32 30.77 -0.57
CA MET A 624 11.43 30.45 -1.45
C MET A 624 12.02 31.75 -2.00
N ASP A 625 13.34 31.93 -1.94
CA ASP A 625 14.03 33.10 -2.47
C ASP A 625 15.47 32.74 -2.93
N GLN A 626 16.37 33.71 -3.02
CA GLN A 626 17.78 33.49 -3.40
C GLN A 626 18.57 32.62 -2.41
N THR A 627 18.15 32.59 -1.15
CA THR A 627 18.83 31.90 -0.04
C THR A 627 17.99 30.81 0.61
N HIS A 628 16.69 30.72 0.31
CA HIS A 628 15.76 29.73 0.84
C HIS A 628 15.16 28.89 -0.29
N ALA A 629 15.29 27.58 -0.20
CA ALA A 629 14.60 26.58 -1.01
C ALA A 629 13.60 25.80 -0.13
N GLU A 630 12.86 24.85 -0.73
CA GLU A 630 11.89 24.04 0.01
C GLU A 630 12.57 23.35 1.23
N PRO A 631 12.06 23.54 2.46
CA PRO A 631 12.83 23.21 3.67
C PRO A 631 12.80 21.72 4.04
N ARG A 632 11.77 21.00 3.60
CA ARG A 632 11.60 19.55 3.80
C ARG A 632 10.61 18.99 2.79
N GLY A 633 10.46 17.68 2.76
CA GLY A 633 9.56 16.98 1.86
C GLY A 633 10.12 15.60 1.50
N TYR A 634 9.25 14.73 1.01
CA TYR A 634 9.68 13.44 0.51
C TYR A 634 10.04 13.56 -0.96
N LEU A 635 11.32 13.37 -1.29
CA LEU A 635 11.79 13.54 -2.65
C LEU A 635 11.62 12.24 -3.46
N ALA A 636 11.27 12.37 -4.74
CA ALA A 636 11.36 11.31 -5.75
C ALA A 636 11.80 11.94 -7.07
N ALA A 637 12.60 11.25 -7.86
CA ALA A 637 13.06 11.81 -9.12
C ALA A 637 13.14 10.79 -10.25
N THR A 638 13.07 11.31 -11.45
CA THR A 638 13.33 10.60 -12.69
C THR A 638 14.06 11.50 -13.68
N GLN A 639 14.73 10.93 -14.68
CA GLN A 639 15.36 11.70 -15.74
C GLN A 639 14.89 11.22 -17.11
N THR A 640 14.21 12.11 -17.83
CA THR A 640 13.67 11.81 -19.17
C THR A 640 14.78 11.62 -20.20
N PRO A 641 14.50 10.97 -21.35
CA PRO A 641 15.49 10.76 -22.41
C PRO A 641 16.14 12.03 -22.97
N ASN A 642 15.48 13.19 -22.90
CA ASN A 642 16.07 14.49 -23.24
C ASN A 642 16.91 15.12 -22.11
N GLN A 643 17.27 14.32 -21.10
CA GLN A 643 18.14 14.66 -19.95
C GLN A 643 17.59 15.73 -19.01
N ILE A 644 16.27 15.97 -19.01
CA ILE A 644 15.64 16.80 -17.99
C ILE A 644 15.43 15.96 -16.73
N ILE A 645 15.86 16.51 -15.60
CA ILE A 645 15.65 15.97 -14.27
C ILE A 645 14.29 16.46 -13.79
N HIS A 646 13.43 15.52 -13.44
CA HIS A 646 12.12 15.76 -12.87
C HIS A 646 12.17 15.31 -11.41
N LEU A 647 12.08 16.27 -10.49
CA LEU A 647 12.14 16.05 -9.06
C LEU A 647 10.79 16.44 -8.45
N LEU A 648 10.14 15.50 -7.77
CA LEU A 648 8.97 15.76 -6.94
C LEU A 648 9.39 15.88 -5.49
N SER A 649 8.88 16.90 -4.79
CA SER A 649 8.73 16.89 -3.34
C SER A 649 7.34 16.35 -2.96
N SER A 650 6.92 16.49 -1.71
CA SER A 650 5.59 16.04 -1.26
C SER A 650 4.42 16.67 -2.04
N ARG A 651 4.63 17.81 -2.71
CA ARG A 651 3.60 18.51 -3.50
C ARG A 651 4.11 19.19 -4.78
N ASN A 652 5.38 19.59 -4.80
CA ASN A 652 5.93 20.42 -5.86
C ASN A 652 6.75 19.59 -6.86
N HIS A 653 6.78 20.02 -8.12
CA HIS A 653 7.51 19.42 -9.22
C HIS A 653 8.55 20.42 -9.75
N TYR A 654 9.82 20.12 -9.53
CA TYR A 654 10.98 20.85 -9.99
C TYR A 654 11.54 20.23 -11.27
N ARG A 655 11.94 21.08 -12.22
CA ARG A 655 12.47 20.66 -13.52
C ARG A 655 13.73 21.43 -13.85
N PHE A 656 14.82 20.72 -14.05
CA PHE A 656 16.12 21.31 -14.36
C PHE A 656 17.02 20.32 -15.10
N ASN A 657 18.17 20.77 -15.59
CA ASN A 657 19.16 19.89 -16.22
C ASN A 657 20.54 20.01 -15.57
N LEU A 658 21.45 19.10 -15.96
CA LEU A 658 22.83 19.10 -15.48
C LEU A 658 23.54 20.42 -15.79
N GLN A 659 23.28 21.02 -16.95
CA GLN A 659 23.89 22.28 -17.37
C GLN A 659 23.57 23.43 -16.40
N TRP A 660 22.35 23.46 -15.86
CA TRP A 660 22.01 24.41 -14.81
C TRP A 660 22.72 24.11 -13.50
N LEU A 661 22.86 22.85 -13.10
CA LEU A 661 23.55 22.50 -11.86
C LEU A 661 25.03 22.92 -11.85
N VAL A 662 25.70 22.84 -13.01
CA VAL A 662 27.12 23.21 -13.12
C VAL A 662 27.37 24.63 -13.60
N GLU A 663 26.33 25.41 -13.85
CA GLU A 663 26.45 26.80 -14.25
C GLU A 663 27.26 27.61 -13.22
N ASN A 664 28.23 28.39 -13.70
CA ASN A 664 29.19 29.17 -12.90
C ASN A 664 30.10 28.31 -12.00
N THR A 665 30.35 27.07 -12.41
CA THR A 665 31.34 26.18 -11.77
C THR A 665 32.45 25.80 -12.75
N ASP A 666 33.58 25.31 -12.22
CA ASP A 666 34.70 24.80 -13.01
C ASP A 666 34.34 23.56 -13.87
N PHE A 667 33.11 23.04 -13.73
CA PHE A 667 32.59 21.89 -14.47
C PHE A 667 31.74 22.30 -15.67
N GLN A 668 31.31 23.56 -15.80
CA GLN A 668 30.46 24.02 -16.91
C GLN A 668 31.04 23.71 -18.30
N GLY A 669 32.36 23.83 -18.46
CA GLY A 669 33.06 23.53 -19.72
C GLY A 669 33.53 22.08 -19.88
N LYS A 670 33.32 21.22 -18.87
CA LYS A 670 33.81 19.83 -18.84
C LYS A 670 32.75 18.80 -19.20
N ILE A 671 31.48 19.21 -19.25
CA ILE A 671 30.34 18.34 -19.57
C ILE A 671 30.04 18.52 -21.07
N LYS A 672 30.14 17.44 -21.85
CA LYS A 672 30.02 17.45 -23.33
C LYS A 672 28.61 17.11 -23.82
#